data_AF-A0A2S9YXM8-F1
#
_entry.id   AF-A0A2S9YXM8-F1
#
_cell.length_a   1.000
_cell.length_b   1.000
_cell.length_c   1.000
_cell.angle_alpha   90.00
_cell.angle_beta   90.00
_cell.angle_gamma   90.00
#
_symmetry.space_group_name_H-M   'P 1'
#
loop_
_entity.id
_entity.type
_entity.pdbx_description
1 polymer ?
#
loop_
_entity_poly.entity_id
_entity_poly.type
_entity_poly.pdbx_seq_one_letter_code
_entity_poly.pdbx_strand_id
1 'polypeptide(L)'
;MRAHTHEPGQASDAARSVAAGGPWVKIVAVVVLLICVDLALALGPTQSSASDPNPSSSADIRASLESLATAAGEGRPALLLIGDSVLAGDVMASTVEDWRSQRVVDHMRAELSYDSDAEIQQVALDGLLPIDALHLVAELDRVDPRGEVDVVFELNLRYFSREYGRKIDCTREQLCELGRVSLSASPTHGSVAAEIPELTAGSWQRAAIGLAEAGGLGRDWLVERTPVHRHRQRLRQLELDGVQGLLVRRDPQTTEPPDDPQHRAQGLARVQEHYRRSTLTPSHAQVQALDAILDRLQARGRKATLFLTPLEDPFVRATLRGNRLTRRYEQIATLVNDRRADPDELALINLDHPAFEPHAFLDHVHLRPEGNRLLAINLLHELGLPLRSRPLDWMLVHSEDHDRTLVHRRGTGYADGAGWEALLRDPRGVAVSPDGSWIVIADTGNHALRQLRGNMQFLERLAGKPTESGRSDGEALEHARLTEPRSPEIVGERVYFIDGETRSRVRELADGFVRTLAWDGPTCAHYDVLEAGQLDAREWLYLLCADDRILSVDLAAARATLISSPRAPVLADPQTGAPRGYETIEPTHDGRLLFADGSSAIWQLDLRSDGRARAPRRVYDNQGEELIPDEFGQTYPFGFDEMRFEQIVDMEWVERYGALLIQDQQELGGGNSRLHREQTERIHLRLVDLDNRMILPWIKAIPHSEAFHMWNAKTENFVSYYHLGAMAIARDDASLVWVEHDRSRVFRLADGLLGVQKTGNLHTHYGAIHLFNPISSEGSAWVGNNWRPDRFMGTRHEPIPRRGPFVALMVGSSMSSVSDRIGSYSLGRRLELELQAELGVRDNIRLDLFQRTASAAAFYYSAGMFEEFVEGGGPPPDVLLFELHDFNHRFFRGTKTQSERIAQLGKIEALAARYGTLVIFYDNSAIQSRLRDGLRHTHRELRELIADAKRLGFVVLEPSDWLLRELLSESPWGSQPWASGGHHGSAWAIDLTARALAAMSYPVISEFLREREPARLSERDPSSFDDGDPGERLLAAFEGTMDAIDQEALLGVSAAYMQRAYESRQVRIYVDLSGFEALGRSERELELVAVSVLYAVLVDEVYGELATAASIELLEFANYDEYGAGVLDSASAVWSRSFDRASLEQFLQGYVAASGGPE
;
A
#
# COMPACT_ATOMS: atom_id res chain seq x y z
N MET A 1 5.98 32.50 50.51
CA MET A 1 5.93 32.99 51.90
C MET A 1 6.38 31.84 52.79
N ARG A 2 7.28 32.13 53.75
CA ARG A 2 7.78 31.30 54.88
C ARG A 2 6.81 30.19 55.36
N ALA A 3 7.20 29.12 56.04
CA ALA A 3 8.45 28.49 56.48
C ALA A 3 8.02 27.32 57.41
N HIS A 4 8.99 26.55 57.91
CA HIS A 4 8.97 25.86 59.21
C HIS A 4 8.15 24.54 59.25
N THR A 5 8.55 23.47 59.97
CA THR A 5 9.48 23.29 61.10
C THR A 5 9.59 21.80 61.41
N HIS A 6 10.76 21.34 61.83
CA HIS A 6 11.10 20.78 63.17
C HIS A 6 11.21 19.25 63.20
N GLU A 7 12.46 18.77 63.28
CA GLU A 7 13.15 18.32 64.52
C GLU A 7 12.44 17.33 65.51
N PRO A 8 13.18 16.67 66.41
CA PRO A 8 13.33 15.21 66.41
C PRO A 8 13.08 14.56 67.80
N GLY A 9 13.30 13.25 67.93
CA GLY A 9 13.43 12.54 69.22
C GLY A 9 14.14 11.20 69.00
N GLN A 10 15.37 11.00 69.49
CA GLN A 10 15.76 10.44 70.81
C GLN A 10 15.16 9.04 71.05
N ALA A 11 15.90 7.93 71.12
CA ALA A 11 17.10 7.53 71.89
C ALA A 11 16.72 6.52 72.99
N SER A 12 17.38 5.36 73.00
CA SER A 12 17.68 4.61 74.23
C SER A 12 18.90 3.71 74.01
N ASP A 13 19.81 3.77 74.98
CA ASP A 13 21.04 2.99 75.14
C ASP A 13 20.77 1.65 75.83
N ALA A 14 21.59 0.62 75.53
CA ALA A 14 22.21 -0.24 76.56
C ALA A 14 23.34 -1.15 76.02
N ALA A 15 24.57 -0.81 76.44
CA ALA A 15 25.66 -1.67 76.97
C ALA A 15 26.18 -2.88 76.14
N ARG A 16 27.40 -2.83 75.58
CA ARG A 16 28.77 -2.91 76.16
C ARG A 16 29.37 -4.35 76.14
N SER A 17 30.35 -4.59 75.27
CA SER A 17 31.77 -4.83 75.63
C SER A 17 32.61 -5.06 74.37
N VAL A 18 33.60 -4.21 74.09
CA VAL A 18 34.70 -4.53 73.16
C VAL A 18 36.00 -4.34 73.91
N ALA A 19 36.67 -5.46 74.17
CA ALA A 19 38.06 -5.51 74.53
C ALA A 19 38.92 -5.20 73.28
N ALA A 20 39.96 -4.42 73.51
CA ALA A 20 41.03 -4.02 72.61
C ALA A 20 41.36 -5.01 71.47
N GLY A 21 40.97 -4.67 70.24
CA GLY A 21 41.53 -5.20 69.01
C GLY A 21 42.56 -4.23 68.44
N GLY A 22 43.81 -4.67 68.30
CA GLY A 22 44.96 -3.88 67.85
C GLY A 22 44.79 -3.24 66.47
N PRO A 23 45.72 -2.37 66.04
CA PRO A 23 45.62 -1.53 64.84
C PRO A 23 45.25 -2.30 63.56
N TRP A 24 45.60 -3.58 63.47
CA TRP A 24 45.20 -4.47 62.38
C TRP A 24 43.69 -4.72 62.27
N VAL A 25 42.95 -4.78 63.38
CA VAL A 25 41.48 -4.94 63.35
C VAL A 25 40.84 -3.64 62.85
N LYS A 26 41.40 -2.47 63.18
CA LYS A 26 40.94 -1.18 62.63
C LYS A 26 41.28 -1.04 61.15
N ILE A 27 42.44 -1.52 60.70
CA ILE A 27 42.82 -1.53 59.28
C ILE A 27 41.91 -2.48 58.51
N VAL A 28 41.67 -3.70 59.01
CA VAL A 28 40.76 -4.66 58.37
C VAL A 28 39.33 -4.12 58.39
N ALA A 29 38.87 -3.49 59.46
CA ALA A 29 37.54 -2.86 59.49
C ALA A 29 37.42 -1.68 58.52
N VAL A 30 38.49 -0.87 58.34
CA VAL A 30 38.52 0.20 57.34
C VAL A 30 38.57 -0.38 55.93
N VAL A 31 39.31 -1.46 55.69
CA VAL A 31 39.34 -2.16 54.40
C VAL A 31 37.99 -2.80 54.09
N VAL A 32 37.33 -3.43 55.06
CA VAL A 32 35.98 -3.99 54.90
C VAL A 32 34.96 -2.88 54.70
N LEU A 33 35.05 -1.77 55.43
CA LEU A 33 34.20 -0.60 55.24
C LEU A 33 34.41 0.02 53.85
N LEU A 34 35.66 0.13 53.38
CA LEU A 34 35.98 0.60 52.03
C LEU A 34 35.45 -0.36 50.98
N ILE A 35 35.55 -1.69 51.18
CA ILE A 35 34.96 -2.70 50.31
C ILE A 35 33.43 -2.61 50.31
N CYS A 36 32.79 -2.39 51.47
CA CYS A 36 31.33 -2.23 51.57
C CYS A 36 30.84 -0.91 50.98
N VAL A 37 31.61 0.18 51.10
CA VAL A 37 31.33 1.46 50.44
C VAL A 37 31.53 1.33 48.93
N ASP A 38 32.56 0.62 48.46
CA ASP A 38 32.73 0.30 47.04
C ASP A 38 31.60 -0.61 46.53
N LEU A 39 31.15 -1.58 47.31
CA LEU A 39 30.00 -2.44 46.96
C LEU A 39 28.70 -1.62 46.90
N ALA A 40 28.50 -0.68 47.83
CA ALA A 40 27.34 0.19 47.86
C ALA A 40 27.36 1.24 46.73
N LEU A 41 28.55 1.68 46.30
CA LEU A 41 28.73 2.55 45.13
C LEU A 41 28.61 1.78 43.81
N ALA A 42 29.00 0.50 43.77
CA ALA A 42 28.80 -0.40 42.63
C ALA A 42 27.34 -0.89 42.49
N LEU A 43 26.56 -0.86 43.57
CA LEU A 43 25.11 -1.11 43.58
C LEU A 43 24.28 0.18 43.38
N GLY A 44 24.92 1.35 43.30
CA GLY A 44 24.26 2.57 42.88
C GLY A 44 24.06 2.54 41.36
N PRO A 45 22.90 2.97 40.82
CA PRO A 45 22.71 3.02 39.38
C PRO A 45 23.74 3.97 38.77
N THR A 46 24.78 3.43 38.15
CA THR A 46 25.58 4.18 37.20
C THR A 46 24.68 4.44 36.00
N GLN A 47 24.06 5.61 35.95
CA GLN A 47 23.53 6.13 34.69
C GLN A 47 24.74 6.38 33.76
N SER A 48 25.20 5.34 33.07
CA SER A 48 25.88 5.53 31.80
C SER A 48 24.85 6.20 30.89
N SER A 49 25.16 7.39 30.37
CA SER A 49 24.25 8.06 29.46
C SER A 49 24.09 7.18 28.23
N ALA A 50 22.99 6.44 28.13
CA ALA A 50 22.54 5.68 26.96
C ALA A 50 22.22 6.61 25.76
N SER A 51 22.85 7.77 25.69
CA SER A 51 22.62 8.85 24.73
C SER A 51 23.91 9.32 24.04
N ASP A 52 25.07 8.72 24.36
CA ASP A 52 26.33 9.03 23.66
C ASP A 52 26.33 8.34 22.28
N PRO A 53 26.31 9.09 21.16
CA PRO A 53 26.28 8.52 19.81
C PRO A 53 27.55 7.78 19.42
N ASN A 54 28.66 8.09 20.09
CA ASN A 54 29.95 7.46 19.92
C ASN A 54 30.27 6.71 21.21
N PRO A 55 29.57 5.59 21.48
CA PRO A 55 29.78 4.84 22.70
C PRO A 55 31.27 4.53 22.82
N SER A 56 31.85 5.02 23.93
CA SER A 56 33.29 5.05 24.12
C SER A 56 33.88 3.67 24.43
N SER A 57 33.00 2.72 24.75
CA SER A 57 33.32 1.36 25.16
C SER A 57 32.26 0.35 24.68
N SER A 58 32.64 -0.93 24.63
CA SER A 58 31.73 -2.06 24.36
C SER A 58 30.60 -2.15 25.39
N ALA A 59 30.85 -1.74 26.64
CA ALA A 59 29.84 -1.69 27.69
C ALA A 59 28.74 -0.66 27.40
N ASP A 60 29.11 0.52 26.88
CA ASP A 60 28.14 1.56 26.51
C ASP A 60 27.22 1.07 25.37
N ILE A 61 27.80 0.40 24.36
CA ILE A 61 27.02 -0.19 23.25
C ILE A 61 26.04 -1.24 23.79
N ARG A 62 26.53 -2.17 24.61
CA ARG A 62 25.70 -3.24 25.18
C ARG A 62 24.55 -2.67 26.00
N ALA A 63 24.80 -1.64 26.81
CA ALA A 63 23.75 -0.96 27.58
C ALA A 63 22.67 -0.35 26.67
N SER A 64 23.05 0.28 25.55
CA SER A 64 22.08 0.79 24.58
C SER A 64 21.26 -0.32 23.92
N LEU A 65 21.88 -1.44 23.56
CA LEU A 65 21.18 -2.60 22.99
C LEU A 65 20.24 -3.26 24.01
N GLU A 66 20.65 -3.39 25.27
CA GLU A 66 19.82 -3.92 26.37
C GLU A 66 18.64 -2.99 26.70
N SER A 67 18.83 -1.66 26.61
CA SER A 67 17.75 -0.69 26.74
C SER A 67 16.69 -0.86 25.64
N LEU A 68 17.13 -1.07 24.39
CA LEU A 68 16.23 -1.35 23.28
C LEU A 68 15.48 -2.68 23.47
N ALA A 69 16.20 -3.74 23.82
CA ALA A 69 15.60 -5.05 24.08
C ALA A 69 14.57 -5.00 25.23
N THR A 70 14.82 -4.16 26.24
CA THR A 70 13.88 -3.93 27.33
C THR A 70 12.62 -3.22 26.83
N ALA A 71 12.76 -2.14 26.07
CA ALA A 71 11.62 -1.43 25.48
C ALA A 71 10.79 -2.34 24.56
N ALA A 72 11.46 -3.14 23.72
CA ALA A 72 10.81 -4.11 22.85
C ALA A 72 10.01 -5.16 23.65
N GLY A 73 10.60 -5.69 24.72
CA GLY A 73 9.94 -6.64 25.62
C GLY A 73 8.76 -6.05 26.42
N GLU A 74 8.67 -4.71 26.52
CA GLU A 74 7.52 -3.98 27.06
C GLU A 74 6.43 -3.72 25.99
N GLY A 75 6.65 -4.14 24.75
CA GLY A 75 5.76 -3.92 23.61
C GLY A 75 5.90 -2.53 22.97
N ARG A 76 6.92 -1.77 23.33
CA ARG A 76 7.19 -0.44 22.75
C ARG A 76 7.99 -0.58 21.46
N PRO A 77 7.75 0.25 20.42
CA PRO A 77 8.60 0.28 19.24
C PRO A 77 10.05 0.56 19.64
N ALA A 78 10.99 -0.31 19.24
CA ALA A 78 12.40 -0.19 19.58
C ALA A 78 13.24 -0.24 18.30
N LEU A 79 13.96 0.84 18.01
CA LEU A 79 14.69 1.02 16.76
C LEU A 79 16.19 1.24 17.00
N LEU A 80 17.01 0.45 16.31
CA LEU A 80 18.47 0.59 16.29
C LEU A 80 18.94 1.12 14.93
N LEU A 81 19.43 2.36 14.90
CA LEU A 81 20.09 2.94 13.73
C LEU A 81 21.58 2.58 13.75
N ILE A 82 22.05 1.93 12.69
CA ILE A 82 23.45 1.56 12.50
C ILE A 82 23.96 2.23 11.23
N GLY A 83 25.06 2.97 11.32
CA GLY A 83 25.68 3.55 10.13
C GLY A 83 26.92 4.37 10.43
N ASP A 84 27.23 5.25 9.50
CA ASP A 84 28.48 6.01 9.51
C ASP A 84 28.27 7.33 8.80
N SER A 85 27.98 7.35 7.51
CA SER A 85 28.07 8.59 6.73
C SER A 85 26.99 9.61 7.10
N VAL A 86 25.73 9.43 6.71
CA VAL A 86 24.69 10.42 7.07
C VAL A 86 24.28 10.33 8.53
N LEU A 87 24.55 9.19 9.18
CA LEU A 87 24.23 8.98 10.58
C LEU A 87 25.31 9.51 11.55
N ALA A 88 26.57 9.65 11.15
CA ALA A 88 27.60 10.23 12.02
C ALA A 88 27.45 11.75 12.07
N GLY A 89 27.07 12.26 13.24
CA GLY A 89 26.99 13.69 13.47
C GLY A 89 28.27 14.31 14.04
N ASP A 90 29.24 13.52 14.50
CA ASP A 90 30.46 14.02 15.13
C ASP A 90 31.40 14.74 14.14
N VAL A 91 31.31 14.43 12.85
CA VAL A 91 31.94 15.20 11.76
C VAL A 91 31.51 16.67 11.76
N MET A 92 30.30 16.99 12.23
CA MET A 92 29.81 18.36 12.36
C MET A 92 30.45 19.11 13.54
N ALA A 93 31.15 18.43 14.46
CA ALA A 93 31.67 19.04 15.69
C ALA A 93 32.62 20.22 15.47
N SER A 94 33.24 20.28 14.30
CA SER A 94 34.15 21.37 13.94
C SER A 94 33.50 22.50 13.14
N THR A 95 32.26 22.33 12.70
CA THR A 95 31.59 23.21 11.72
C THR A 95 30.22 23.72 12.20
N VAL A 96 29.55 23.00 13.10
CA VAL A 96 28.22 23.32 13.62
C VAL A 96 28.28 23.44 15.14
N GLU A 97 27.79 24.57 15.65
CA GLU A 97 27.62 24.77 17.09
C GLU A 97 26.50 23.84 17.61
N ASP A 98 26.69 23.27 18.80
CA ASP A 98 25.75 22.29 19.38
C ASP A 98 25.44 21.07 18.50
N TRP A 99 26.40 20.60 17.69
CA TRP A 99 26.23 19.46 16.78
C TRP A 99 25.59 18.20 17.39
N ARG A 100 25.74 18.00 18.71
CA ARG A 100 25.15 16.86 19.44
C ARG A 100 23.63 16.89 19.50
N SER A 101 22.99 18.03 19.26
CA SER A 101 21.54 18.17 19.14
C SER A 101 21.05 18.21 17.68
N GLN A 102 21.98 18.10 16.72
CA GLN A 102 21.72 18.22 15.28
C GLN A 102 21.88 16.89 14.54
N ARG A 103 21.98 15.76 15.26
CA ARG A 103 22.12 14.41 14.67
C ARG A 103 20.78 13.93 14.15
N VAL A 104 20.81 12.96 13.23
CA VAL A 104 19.59 12.34 12.69
C VAL A 104 18.70 11.80 13.81
N VAL A 105 19.24 11.05 14.77
CA VAL A 105 18.44 10.53 15.90
C VAL A 105 17.78 11.63 16.75
N ASP A 106 18.43 12.79 16.91
CA ASP A 106 17.84 13.89 17.69
C ASP A 106 16.75 14.60 16.89
N HIS A 107 16.94 14.77 15.58
CA HIS A 107 15.88 15.24 14.70
C HIS A 107 14.72 14.26 14.66
N MET A 108 14.96 12.94 14.60
CA MET A 108 13.91 11.93 14.67
C MET A 108 13.12 12.08 15.97
N ARG A 109 13.79 12.15 17.12
CA ARG A 109 13.11 12.38 18.41
C ARG A 109 12.35 13.71 18.48
N ALA A 110 12.83 14.75 17.82
CA ALA A 110 12.17 16.07 17.80
C ALA A 110 10.94 16.13 16.86
N GLU A 111 10.98 15.34 15.78
CA GLU A 111 9.92 15.22 14.78
C GLU A 111 8.93 14.10 15.09
N LEU A 112 9.26 13.16 15.97
CA LEU A 112 8.35 12.12 16.44
C LEU A 112 7.17 12.72 17.21
N SER A 113 5.98 12.13 17.04
CA SER A 113 4.78 12.52 17.79
C SER A 113 5.01 12.46 19.30
N TYR A 114 4.42 13.40 20.03
CA TYR A 114 4.53 13.48 21.49
C TYR A 114 3.91 12.28 22.22
N ASP A 115 2.95 11.63 21.58
CA ASP A 115 2.26 10.46 22.13
C ASP A 115 3.01 9.15 21.80
N SER A 116 4.09 9.22 21.02
CA SER A 116 4.91 8.05 20.70
C SER A 116 5.86 7.70 21.85
N ASP A 117 5.89 6.43 22.20
CA ASP A 117 6.81 5.85 23.17
C ASP A 117 7.98 5.09 22.51
N ALA A 118 8.20 5.31 21.21
CA ALA A 118 9.27 4.65 20.47
C ALA A 118 10.65 4.95 21.06
N GLU A 119 11.39 3.90 21.41
CA GLU A 119 12.78 3.97 21.85
C GLU A 119 13.69 3.91 20.62
N ILE A 120 14.42 4.99 20.35
CA ILE A 120 15.31 5.06 19.19
C ILE A 120 16.74 5.22 19.70
N GLN A 121 17.63 4.29 19.33
CA GLN A 121 19.06 4.36 19.62
C GLN A 121 19.87 4.38 18.34
N GLN A 122 21.01 5.07 18.38
CA GLN A 122 21.89 5.21 17.21
C GLN A 122 23.31 4.78 17.58
N VAL A 123 23.86 3.87 16.79
CA VAL A 123 25.28 3.50 16.79
C VAL A 123 25.86 3.94 15.45
N ALA A 124 26.40 5.16 15.41
CA ALA A 124 26.99 5.74 14.20
C ALA A 124 28.45 6.10 14.44
N LEU A 125 29.37 5.38 13.80
CA LEU A 125 30.81 5.55 14.02
C LEU A 125 31.52 5.85 12.70
N ASP A 126 32.41 6.84 12.66
CA ASP A 126 33.12 7.26 11.43
C ASP A 126 33.95 6.12 10.79
N GLY A 127 33.56 5.61 9.65
CA GLY A 127 34.13 4.42 9.02
C GLY A 127 33.63 3.09 9.59
N LEU A 128 32.42 3.02 10.15
CA LEU A 128 31.73 1.77 10.48
C LEU A 128 31.44 0.99 9.20
N LEU A 129 32.02 -0.20 9.09
CA LEU A 129 31.87 -1.08 7.93
C LEU A 129 30.84 -2.18 8.18
N PRO A 130 30.31 -2.86 7.15
CA PRO A 130 29.45 -4.03 7.33
C PRO A 130 30.01 -5.10 8.27
N ILE A 131 31.34 -5.35 8.26
CA ILE A 131 31.96 -6.27 9.23
C ILE A 131 31.78 -5.81 10.68
N ASP A 132 31.77 -4.50 10.94
CA ASP A 132 31.56 -3.94 12.27
C ASP A 132 30.09 -4.06 12.69
N ALA A 133 29.17 -3.76 11.77
CA ALA A 133 27.74 -3.94 11.97
C ALA A 133 27.37 -5.40 12.27
N LEU A 134 28.08 -6.36 11.67
CA LEU A 134 27.86 -7.79 11.93
C LEU A 134 28.09 -8.16 13.41
N HIS A 135 29.08 -7.55 14.06
CA HIS A 135 29.30 -7.75 15.50
C HIS A 135 28.20 -7.11 16.36
N LEU A 136 27.68 -5.95 15.93
CA LEU A 136 26.54 -5.30 16.59
C LEU A 136 25.27 -6.16 16.49
N VAL A 137 24.94 -6.65 15.30
CA VAL A 137 23.78 -7.53 15.08
C VAL A 137 23.96 -8.85 15.83
N ALA A 138 25.17 -9.40 15.88
CA ALA A 138 25.44 -10.60 16.67
C ALA A 138 25.30 -10.40 18.18
N GLU A 139 25.63 -9.22 18.69
CA GLU A 139 25.35 -8.87 20.08
C GLU A 139 23.86 -8.61 20.31
N LEU A 140 23.16 -8.02 19.34
CA LEU A 140 21.72 -7.81 19.38
C LEU A 140 20.96 -9.15 19.46
N ASP A 141 21.38 -10.16 18.70
CA ASP A 141 20.83 -11.53 18.78
C ASP A 141 20.96 -12.14 20.18
N ARG A 142 21.97 -11.72 20.96
CA ARG A 142 22.17 -12.19 22.35
C ARG A 142 21.22 -11.49 23.31
N VAL A 143 21.04 -10.17 23.19
CA VAL A 143 20.24 -9.38 24.14
C VAL A 143 18.75 -9.38 23.80
N ASP A 144 18.42 -9.51 22.53
CA ASP A 144 17.06 -9.66 22.01
C ASP A 144 16.98 -10.92 21.12
N PRO A 145 16.90 -12.12 21.73
CA PRO A 145 16.84 -13.37 20.99
C PRO A 145 15.51 -13.58 20.25
N ARG A 146 14.48 -12.77 20.54
CA ARG A 146 13.14 -12.87 19.93
C ARG A 146 13.01 -12.09 18.63
N GLY A 147 13.93 -11.16 18.35
CA GLY A 147 13.88 -10.38 17.11
C GLY A 147 12.93 -9.18 17.18
N GLU A 148 12.57 -8.71 18.37
CA GLU A 148 11.57 -7.66 18.58
C GLU A 148 12.12 -6.23 18.37
N VAL A 149 13.45 -6.03 18.36
CA VAL A 149 14.09 -4.74 18.05
C VAL A 149 14.28 -4.57 16.54
N ASP A 150 13.72 -3.52 15.97
CA ASP A 150 13.86 -3.17 14.55
C ASP A 150 15.24 -2.58 14.25
N VAL A 151 15.82 -2.92 13.09
CA VAL A 151 17.14 -2.44 12.67
C VAL A 151 17.04 -1.52 11.46
N VAL A 152 17.62 -0.33 11.55
CA VAL A 152 17.78 0.59 10.42
C VAL A 152 19.25 0.67 10.04
N PHE A 153 19.62 0.24 8.84
CA PHE A 153 21.02 0.15 8.41
C PHE A 153 21.32 1.04 7.21
N GLU A 154 22.28 1.94 7.39
CA GLU A 154 22.79 2.77 6.30
C GLU A 154 23.67 1.94 5.35
N LEU A 155 23.41 2.03 4.04
CA LEU A 155 24.22 1.40 2.99
C LEU A 155 24.93 2.45 2.12
N ASN A 156 26.23 2.62 2.37
CA ASN A 156 27.09 3.48 1.56
C ASN A 156 27.97 2.67 0.59
N LEU A 157 28.01 3.09 -0.68
CA LEU A 157 28.88 2.50 -1.71
C LEU A 157 30.36 2.42 -1.33
N ARG A 158 30.85 3.37 -0.53
CA ARG A 158 32.25 3.44 -0.10
C ARG A 158 32.68 2.20 0.69
N TYR A 159 31.75 1.53 1.37
CA TYR A 159 32.01 0.29 2.13
C TYR A 159 32.58 -0.82 1.25
N PHE A 160 32.22 -0.81 -0.04
CA PHE A 160 32.61 -1.84 -1.01
C PHE A 160 33.86 -1.46 -1.80
N SER A 161 34.62 -0.45 -1.37
CA SER A 161 35.90 -0.11 -2.00
C SER A 161 36.93 -1.22 -1.82
N ARG A 162 37.83 -1.37 -2.80
CA ARG A 162 38.90 -2.37 -2.78
C ARG A 162 39.74 -2.35 -1.49
N GLU A 163 39.94 -1.16 -0.93
CA GLU A 163 40.67 -0.92 0.31
C GLU A 163 40.00 -1.59 1.52
N TYR A 164 38.67 -1.54 1.59
CA TYR A 164 37.88 -2.16 2.67
C TYR A 164 37.59 -3.63 2.43
N GLY A 165 37.54 -4.08 1.17
CA GLY A 165 37.31 -5.50 0.85
C GLY A 165 38.35 -6.48 1.37
N ARG A 166 39.50 -5.98 1.84
CA ARG A 166 40.55 -6.78 2.49
C ARG A 166 40.44 -6.81 4.01
N LYS A 167 39.59 -5.98 4.61
CA LYS A 167 39.38 -5.97 6.05
C LYS A 167 38.36 -7.05 6.41
N ILE A 168 38.84 -8.10 7.07
CA ILE A 168 38.03 -9.23 7.55
C ILE A 168 37.83 -9.19 9.07
N ASP A 169 38.69 -8.46 9.77
CA ASP A 169 38.59 -8.21 11.21
C ASP A 169 37.87 -6.87 11.44
N CYS A 170 37.22 -6.71 12.59
CA CYS A 170 36.55 -5.46 12.91
C CYS A 170 37.55 -4.30 12.95
N THR A 171 37.07 -3.13 12.59
CA THR A 171 37.88 -1.91 12.49
C THR A 171 38.21 -1.32 13.87
N ARG A 172 37.48 -1.73 14.91
CA ARG A 172 37.56 -1.18 16.27
C ARG A 172 37.55 -2.27 17.31
N GLU A 173 38.44 -2.14 18.29
CA GLU A 173 38.55 -3.07 19.42
C GLU A 173 37.24 -3.16 20.22
N GLN A 174 36.55 -2.03 20.44
CA GLN A 174 35.28 -2.02 21.18
C GLN A 174 34.18 -2.83 20.47
N LEU A 175 34.20 -2.90 19.13
CA LEU A 175 33.25 -3.70 18.35
C LEU A 175 33.70 -5.16 18.26
N CYS A 176 35.00 -5.43 18.21
CA CYS A 176 35.55 -6.80 18.32
C CYS A 176 35.19 -7.48 19.65
N GLU A 177 35.02 -6.68 20.71
CA GLU A 177 34.59 -7.17 22.02
C GLU A 177 33.10 -7.56 22.07
N LEU A 178 32.30 -7.09 21.11
CA LEU A 178 30.89 -7.45 20.95
C LEU A 178 30.76 -8.69 20.09
N GLY A 179 29.72 -9.50 20.35
CA GLY A 179 29.26 -10.63 19.53
C GLY A 179 30.31 -11.23 18.60
N ARG A 180 31.06 -12.24 19.04
CA ARG A 180 32.17 -12.78 18.23
C ARG A 180 31.68 -13.46 16.96
N VAL A 181 31.95 -12.84 15.82
CA VAL A 181 31.75 -13.42 14.48
C VAL A 181 33.09 -13.53 13.77
N SER A 182 33.25 -14.55 12.94
CA SER A 182 34.42 -14.69 12.07
C SER A 182 33.93 -15.07 10.67
N LEU A 183 34.29 -14.26 9.67
CA LEU A 183 34.15 -14.64 8.27
C LEU A 183 35.24 -15.67 7.96
N SER A 184 34.90 -16.97 7.97
CA SER A 184 35.89 -18.01 7.65
C SER A 184 36.42 -17.82 6.23
N ALA A 185 37.74 -17.88 6.04
CA ALA A 185 38.33 -17.90 4.71
C ALA A 185 37.93 -19.18 3.95
N SER A 186 37.03 -19.04 2.97
CA SER A 186 36.69 -19.92 1.83
C SER A 186 36.84 -21.45 1.98
N PRO A 187 35.76 -22.24 1.75
CA PRO A 187 35.93 -23.58 1.22
C PRO A 187 36.31 -23.45 -0.27
N THR A 188 37.51 -23.88 -0.63
CA THR A 188 37.94 -23.93 -2.03
C THR A 188 37.05 -24.87 -2.84
N HIS A 189 36.64 -24.41 -4.03
CA HIS A 189 35.96 -25.21 -5.05
C HIS A 189 36.61 -26.58 -5.30
N GLY A 190 35.79 -27.63 -5.32
CA GLY A 190 36.14 -28.93 -5.88
C GLY A 190 35.39 -30.10 -5.27
N SER A 191 34.26 -30.47 -5.90
CA SER A 191 33.58 -31.78 -5.84
C SER A 191 33.29 -32.39 -4.47
N VAL A 192 32.00 -32.56 -4.13
CA VAL A 192 31.31 -33.86 -4.09
C VAL A 192 29.81 -33.57 -4.16
N ALA A 193 29.20 -33.94 -5.28
CA ALA A 193 27.79 -34.31 -5.28
C ALA A 193 27.67 -35.62 -4.49
N ALA A 194 26.96 -35.60 -3.36
CA ALA A 194 26.46 -36.79 -2.69
C ALA A 194 25.22 -36.43 -1.89
N GLU A 195 24.08 -36.76 -2.50
CA GLU A 195 22.81 -37.20 -1.90
C GLU A 195 22.55 -36.80 -0.43
N ILE A 196 21.69 -35.80 -0.24
CA ILE A 196 20.79 -35.72 0.91
C ILE A 196 19.37 -35.53 0.35
N PRO A 197 18.38 -36.38 0.70
CA PRO A 197 17.01 -36.24 0.25
C PRO A 197 16.35 -34.98 0.85
N GLU A 198 15.47 -34.36 0.07
CA GLU A 198 14.58 -33.26 0.46
C GLU A 198 13.94 -33.50 1.83
N LEU A 199 14.25 -32.63 2.81
CA LEU A 199 13.53 -32.50 4.08
C LEU A 199 13.79 -31.10 4.67
N THR A 200 12.77 -30.24 4.55
CA THR A 200 12.47 -28.99 5.29
C THR A 200 13.63 -28.29 6.02
N ALA A 201 14.16 -27.23 5.41
CA ALA A 201 15.11 -26.30 6.00
C ALA A 201 14.42 -25.38 7.02
N GLY A 202 14.95 -25.33 8.25
CA GLY A 202 14.48 -24.37 9.27
C GLY A 202 14.88 -24.68 10.70
N SER A 203 15.31 -25.90 11.04
CA SER A 203 15.61 -26.27 12.44
C SER A 203 17.11 -26.28 12.79
N TRP A 204 18.00 -26.61 11.85
CA TRP A 204 19.42 -26.80 12.15
C TRP A 204 20.25 -25.50 12.20
N GLN A 205 19.91 -24.45 11.44
CA GLN A 205 20.53 -23.12 11.59
C GLN A 205 20.26 -22.53 12.98
N ARG A 206 19.02 -22.67 13.48
CA ARG A 206 18.63 -22.29 14.85
C ARG A 206 19.40 -23.06 15.92
N ALA A 207 19.69 -24.34 15.70
CA ALA A 207 20.47 -25.17 16.63
C ALA A 207 21.99 -24.91 16.59
N ALA A 208 22.54 -24.60 15.42
CA ALA A 208 23.97 -24.33 15.23
C ALA A 208 24.41 -23.00 15.85
N ILE A 209 23.56 -21.98 15.80
CA ILE A 209 23.78 -20.69 16.49
C ILE A 209 23.76 -20.90 18.02
N GLY A 210 22.79 -21.67 18.54
CA GLY A 210 22.69 -21.97 19.97
C GLY A 210 23.87 -22.76 20.56
N LEU A 211 24.61 -23.53 19.75
CA LEU A 211 25.81 -24.27 20.20
C LEU A 211 27.08 -23.42 20.26
N ALA A 212 27.16 -22.33 19.48
CA ALA A 212 28.27 -21.36 19.55
C ALA A 212 28.12 -20.40 20.75
N GLU A 213 26.89 -20.11 21.17
CA GLU A 213 26.55 -19.18 22.27
C GLU A 213 26.93 -19.72 23.67
N ALA A 214 26.95 -21.04 23.87
CA ALA A 214 27.25 -21.66 25.17
C ALA A 214 28.70 -21.44 25.67
N GLY A 215 29.64 -21.10 24.78
CA GLY A 215 31.05 -20.86 25.13
C GLY A 215 31.35 -19.48 25.73
N GLY A 216 30.46 -18.49 25.55
CA GLY A 216 30.65 -17.10 26.02
C GLY A 216 30.35 -16.89 27.51
N LEU A 217 29.36 -17.63 28.03
CA LEU A 217 28.81 -17.49 29.39
C LEU A 217 29.86 -17.59 30.52
N GLY A 218 30.93 -18.37 30.32
CA GLY A 218 31.98 -18.56 31.32
C GLY A 218 32.97 -17.40 31.46
N ARG A 219 33.12 -16.57 30.42
CA ARG A 219 34.08 -15.45 30.40
C ARG A 219 33.45 -14.15 30.91
N ASP A 220 32.17 -13.93 30.61
CA ASP A 220 31.45 -12.71 31.00
C ASP A 220 31.16 -12.67 32.50
N TRP A 221 30.91 -13.83 33.12
CA TRP A 221 30.83 -13.98 34.59
C TRP A 221 32.14 -13.56 35.31
N LEU A 222 33.28 -13.70 34.64
CA LEU A 222 34.60 -13.28 35.15
C LEU A 222 34.87 -11.79 34.89
N VAL A 223 34.44 -11.24 33.74
CA VAL A 223 34.66 -9.82 33.38
C VAL A 223 33.78 -8.88 34.20
N GLU A 224 32.50 -9.20 34.42
CA GLU A 224 31.58 -8.41 35.27
C GLU A 224 32.03 -8.29 36.74
N ARG A 225 32.84 -9.24 37.23
CA ARG A 225 33.21 -9.34 38.64
C ARG A 225 34.66 -8.96 38.96
N THR A 226 35.39 -8.39 37.99
CA THR A 226 36.77 -7.92 38.23
C THR A 226 36.76 -6.44 38.62
N PRO A 227 37.27 -6.04 39.82
CA PRO A 227 37.20 -4.65 40.28
C PRO A 227 37.96 -3.66 39.36
N VAL A 228 37.30 -2.55 39.00
CA VAL A 228 37.69 -1.50 38.02
C VAL A 228 38.95 -0.68 38.38
N HIS A 229 39.66 -1.02 39.47
CA HIS A 229 40.78 -0.18 39.96
C HIS A 229 42.16 -0.47 39.33
N ARG A 230 42.26 -1.21 38.22
CA ARG A 230 43.56 -1.50 37.56
C ARG A 230 43.73 -1.07 36.10
N HIS A 231 42.80 -0.32 35.50
CA HIS A 231 42.99 0.24 34.16
C HIS A 231 42.81 1.78 34.07
N ARG A 232 43.11 2.52 35.14
CA ARG A 232 43.51 3.94 35.01
C ARG A 232 44.97 4.07 34.58
N GLN A 233 45.33 3.50 33.43
CA GLN A 233 46.24 4.23 32.57
C GLN A 233 45.37 5.15 31.76
N ARG A 234 45.57 6.46 31.95
CA ARG A 234 45.16 7.47 30.96
C ARG A 234 45.53 6.89 29.60
N LEU A 235 44.51 6.59 28.79
CA LEU A 235 44.71 6.39 27.38
C LEU A 235 45.38 7.67 26.89
N ARG A 236 46.67 7.55 26.58
CA ARG A 236 47.22 8.29 25.46
C ARG A 236 46.20 8.13 24.34
N GLN A 237 45.94 9.20 23.60
CA GLN A 237 45.45 9.06 22.23
C GLN A 237 46.30 7.94 21.62
N LEU A 238 45.71 6.75 21.49
CA LEU A 238 46.26 5.75 20.61
C LEU A 238 46.16 6.42 19.26
N GLU A 239 47.30 6.82 18.73
CA GLU A 239 47.40 7.10 17.31
C GLU A 239 46.83 5.86 16.64
N LEU A 240 45.66 6.03 16.00
CA LEU A 240 45.08 5.03 15.12
C LEU A 240 46.21 4.56 14.23
N ASP A 241 46.51 3.25 14.24
CA ASP A 241 47.39 2.69 13.24
C ASP A 241 46.84 3.13 11.88
N GLY A 242 47.63 3.96 11.20
CA GLY A 242 47.15 4.70 10.05
C GLY A 242 46.69 3.72 8.99
N VAL A 243 45.37 3.63 8.78
CA VAL A 243 44.83 3.17 7.51
C VAL A 243 45.24 4.24 6.50
N GLN A 244 46.31 3.97 5.75
CA GLN A 244 46.69 4.85 4.63
C GLN A 244 45.49 4.96 3.68
N GLY A 245 44.75 6.06 3.78
CA GLY A 245 43.55 6.24 2.97
C GLY A 245 42.60 7.33 3.46
N LEU A 246 42.23 7.35 4.75
CA LEU A 246 41.03 8.08 5.19
C LEU A 246 41.20 9.09 6.33
N LEU A 247 42.36 9.20 6.97
CA LEU A 247 42.60 10.26 7.94
C LEU A 247 43.53 11.31 7.35
N VAL A 248 43.04 12.55 7.20
CA VAL A 248 43.92 13.71 7.32
C VAL A 248 44.33 13.75 8.79
N ARG A 249 45.54 13.28 9.06
CA ARG A 249 46.18 13.39 10.38
C ARG A 249 46.21 14.87 10.74
N ARG A 250 45.43 15.32 11.74
CA ARG A 250 45.83 16.51 12.51
C ARG A 250 46.96 16.05 13.42
N ASP A 251 48.19 16.20 12.96
CA ASP A 251 49.34 16.11 13.86
C ASP A 251 49.26 17.31 14.82
N PRO A 252 49.14 17.09 16.15
CA PRO A 252 49.10 18.18 17.13
C PRO A 252 50.36 19.05 17.11
N GLN A 253 51.43 18.62 16.44
CA GLN A 253 52.69 19.34 16.31
C GLN A 253 52.96 19.91 14.91
N THR A 254 52.12 19.65 13.90
CA THR A 254 52.24 20.34 12.60
C THR A 254 51.58 21.71 12.69
N THR A 255 52.41 22.76 12.72
CA THR A 255 52.04 24.14 12.45
C THR A 255 51.80 24.40 10.96
N GLU A 256 51.19 23.47 10.23
CA GLU A 256 50.77 23.72 8.85
C GLU A 256 49.30 24.16 8.86
N PRO A 257 48.98 25.29 8.20
CA PRO A 257 47.66 25.89 8.30
C PRO A 257 46.59 24.93 7.71
N PRO A 258 45.40 24.84 8.33
CA PRO A 258 44.30 23.97 7.90
C PRO A 258 43.72 24.30 6.50
N ASP A 259 44.26 25.32 5.84
CA ASP A 259 43.82 25.89 4.57
C ASP A 259 44.68 25.51 3.36
N ASP A 260 45.65 24.59 3.45
CA ASP A 260 46.39 24.15 2.26
C ASP A 260 45.44 23.48 1.22
N PRO A 261 45.22 24.11 0.05
CA PRO A 261 44.34 23.56 -0.98
C PRO A 261 44.82 22.21 -1.51
N GLN A 262 46.14 21.93 -1.46
CA GLN A 262 46.69 20.67 -1.97
C GLN A 262 46.29 19.48 -1.10
N HIS A 263 46.35 19.60 0.24
CA HIS A 263 45.93 18.54 1.15
C HIS A 263 44.43 18.23 1.03
N ARG A 264 43.56 19.24 0.87
CA ARG A 264 42.13 19.02 0.61
C ARG A 264 41.88 18.32 -0.73
N ALA A 265 42.58 18.74 -1.78
CA ALA A 265 42.48 18.11 -3.09
C ALA A 265 42.92 16.64 -3.06
N GLN A 266 43.97 16.31 -2.30
CA GLN A 266 44.42 14.93 -2.10
C GLN A 266 43.40 14.09 -1.31
N GLY A 267 42.83 14.64 -0.22
CA GLY A 267 41.78 13.98 0.55
C GLY A 267 40.54 13.68 -0.31
N LEU A 268 40.05 14.68 -1.03
CA LEU A 268 38.92 14.53 -1.96
C LEU A 268 39.23 13.48 -3.04
N ALA A 269 40.43 13.50 -3.63
CA ALA A 269 40.81 12.51 -4.64
C ALA A 269 40.79 11.06 -4.11
N ARG A 270 41.18 10.84 -2.84
CA ARG A 270 41.11 9.51 -2.21
C ARG A 270 39.67 9.07 -1.98
N VAL A 271 38.83 9.95 -1.43
CA VAL A 271 37.39 9.69 -1.26
C VAL A 271 36.75 9.34 -2.61
N GLN A 272 37.01 10.14 -3.64
CA GLN A 272 36.53 9.84 -4.99
C GLN A 272 36.97 8.47 -5.49
N GLU A 273 38.18 8.03 -5.15
CA GLU A 273 38.67 6.72 -5.55
C GLU A 273 37.95 5.56 -4.85
N HIS A 274 37.59 5.70 -3.57
CA HIS A 274 36.79 4.69 -2.85
C HIS A 274 35.44 4.45 -3.55
N TYR A 275 34.74 5.51 -3.96
CA TYR A 275 33.49 5.38 -4.72
C TYR A 275 33.73 4.80 -6.12
N ARG A 276 34.75 5.28 -6.87
CA ARG A 276 35.07 4.81 -8.22
C ARG A 276 35.46 3.33 -8.26
N ARG A 277 36.12 2.82 -7.21
CA ARG A 277 36.60 1.44 -7.09
C ARG A 277 35.73 0.56 -6.19
N SER A 278 34.52 0.98 -5.86
CA SER A 278 33.54 0.11 -5.21
C SER A 278 33.28 -1.13 -6.07
N THR A 279 33.25 -2.32 -5.48
CA THR A 279 32.98 -3.61 -6.14
C THR A 279 32.16 -4.52 -5.24
N LEU A 280 30.99 -4.94 -5.71
CA LEU A 280 30.08 -5.84 -5.02
C LEU A 280 30.31 -7.27 -5.53
N THR A 281 31.41 -7.91 -5.12
CA THR A 281 31.72 -9.29 -5.49
C THR A 281 31.57 -10.23 -4.28
N PRO A 282 31.14 -11.49 -4.46
CA PRO A 282 30.97 -12.43 -3.34
C PRO A 282 32.26 -12.70 -2.55
N SER A 283 33.43 -12.48 -3.15
CA SER A 283 34.74 -12.61 -2.48
C SER A 283 35.10 -11.41 -1.59
N HIS A 284 34.32 -10.33 -1.61
CA HIS A 284 34.61 -9.10 -0.90
C HIS A 284 34.13 -9.24 0.55
N ALA A 285 35.04 -9.05 1.53
CA ALA A 285 34.73 -9.29 2.94
C ALA A 285 33.50 -8.51 3.44
N GLN A 286 33.33 -7.26 3.00
CA GLN A 286 32.19 -6.43 3.38
C GLN A 286 30.87 -6.86 2.72
N VAL A 287 30.91 -7.52 1.55
CA VAL A 287 29.72 -8.12 0.94
C VAL A 287 29.32 -9.35 1.75
N GLN A 288 30.29 -10.21 2.10
CA GLN A 288 30.05 -11.37 2.95
C GLN A 288 29.54 -10.99 4.35
N ALA A 289 30.02 -9.88 4.91
CA ALA A 289 29.50 -9.37 6.17
C ALA A 289 28.06 -8.88 6.05
N LEU A 290 27.72 -8.18 4.97
CA LEU A 290 26.34 -7.78 4.68
C LEU A 290 25.44 -9.00 4.50
N ASP A 291 25.87 -10.00 3.72
CA ASP A 291 25.16 -11.29 3.59
C ASP A 291 24.89 -11.91 4.96
N ALA A 292 25.91 -11.99 5.82
CA ALA A 292 25.77 -12.56 7.16
C ALA A 292 24.86 -11.72 8.09
N ILE A 293 24.78 -10.41 7.90
CA ILE A 293 23.83 -9.55 8.60
C ILE A 293 22.41 -9.90 8.16
N LEU A 294 22.15 -9.93 6.85
CA LEU A 294 20.83 -10.24 6.28
C LEU A 294 20.34 -11.63 6.74
N ASP A 295 21.21 -12.65 6.65
CA ASP A 295 20.89 -14.01 7.10
C ASP A 295 20.52 -14.06 8.59
N ARG A 296 21.18 -13.25 9.45
CA ARG A 296 20.89 -13.17 10.88
C ARG A 296 19.56 -12.49 11.18
N LEU A 297 19.30 -11.36 10.53
CA LEU A 297 18.05 -10.60 10.68
C LEU A 297 16.85 -11.50 10.33
N GLN A 298 16.92 -12.15 9.17
CA GLN A 298 15.88 -13.07 8.70
C GLN A 298 15.76 -14.32 9.58
N ALA A 299 16.86 -14.91 10.06
CA ALA A 299 16.81 -16.07 10.95
C ALA A 299 16.09 -15.78 12.29
N ARG A 300 15.97 -14.51 12.66
CA ARG A 300 15.25 -14.04 13.85
C ARG A 300 13.86 -13.46 13.54
N GLY A 301 13.46 -13.39 12.26
CA GLY A 301 12.24 -12.67 11.84
C GLY A 301 12.28 -11.19 12.23
N ARG A 302 13.49 -10.61 12.29
CA ARG A 302 13.70 -9.24 12.78
C ARG A 302 13.43 -8.26 11.65
N LYS A 303 12.53 -7.31 11.86
CA LYS A 303 12.27 -6.25 10.90
C LYS A 303 13.50 -5.38 10.70
N ALA A 304 13.87 -5.17 9.45
CA ALA A 304 15.06 -4.43 9.07
C ALA A 304 14.81 -3.54 7.85
N THR A 305 15.22 -2.29 7.98
CA THR A 305 15.12 -1.27 6.93
C THR A 305 16.52 -0.80 6.56
N LEU A 306 16.93 -1.10 5.34
CA LEU A 306 18.19 -0.63 4.78
C LEU A 306 17.89 0.60 3.91
N PHE A 307 18.75 1.61 3.96
CA PHE A 307 18.59 2.77 3.08
C PHE A 307 19.90 3.13 2.39
N LEU A 308 19.80 3.51 1.11
CA LEU A 308 20.92 3.99 0.33
C LEU A 308 21.29 5.42 0.77
N THR A 309 22.56 5.65 1.06
CA THR A 309 23.05 6.94 1.54
C THR A 309 22.85 8.04 0.48
N PRO A 310 22.18 9.17 0.80
CA PRO A 310 22.13 10.34 -0.08
C PRO A 310 23.52 10.88 -0.40
N LEU A 311 23.77 11.24 -1.66
CA LEU A 311 25.05 11.77 -2.12
C LEU A 311 24.92 13.17 -2.74
N GLU A 312 25.93 14.01 -2.51
CA GLU A 312 25.92 15.37 -3.06
C GLU A 312 26.07 15.34 -4.59
N ASP A 313 25.08 15.91 -5.26
CA ASP A 313 24.92 15.94 -6.71
C ASP A 313 26.18 16.37 -7.51
N PRO A 314 26.89 17.46 -7.14
CA PRO A 314 28.15 17.85 -7.78
C PRO A 314 29.27 16.82 -7.57
N PHE A 315 29.34 16.19 -6.40
CA PHE A 315 30.31 15.14 -6.12
C PHE A 315 30.05 13.90 -6.99
N VAL A 316 28.80 13.46 -7.10
CA VAL A 316 28.41 12.34 -7.97
C VAL A 316 28.82 12.62 -9.42
N ARG A 317 28.47 13.79 -9.96
CA ARG A 317 28.85 14.19 -11.33
C ARG A 317 30.37 14.19 -11.56
N ALA A 318 31.16 14.59 -10.56
CA ALA A 318 32.62 14.59 -10.64
C ALA A 318 33.25 13.19 -10.50
N THR A 319 32.59 12.28 -9.78
CA THR A 319 33.18 11.03 -9.31
C THR A 319 32.70 9.81 -10.08
N LEU A 320 31.38 9.67 -10.22
CA LEU A 320 30.68 8.50 -10.75
C LEU A 320 29.99 8.87 -12.07
N ARG A 321 30.79 9.21 -13.09
CA ARG A 321 30.28 9.61 -14.40
C ARG A 321 29.46 8.52 -15.10
N GLY A 322 28.45 8.94 -15.84
CA GLY A 322 27.54 8.04 -16.55
C GLY A 322 26.64 7.27 -15.58
N ASN A 323 26.33 6.02 -15.90
CA ASN A 323 25.43 5.16 -15.12
C ASN A 323 26.13 4.34 -14.02
N ARG A 324 27.28 4.82 -13.48
CA ARG A 324 28.06 4.03 -12.51
C ARG A 324 27.38 3.94 -11.15
N LEU A 325 26.79 5.03 -10.68
CA LEU A 325 26.07 5.09 -9.41
C LEU A 325 24.88 4.13 -9.44
N THR A 326 23.99 4.35 -10.40
CA THR A 326 22.80 3.55 -10.68
C THR A 326 23.11 2.04 -10.74
N ARG A 327 24.15 1.62 -11.48
CA ARG A 327 24.57 0.20 -11.54
C ARG A 327 25.02 -0.38 -10.21
N ARG A 328 25.56 0.44 -9.31
CA ARG A 328 25.99 -0.03 -7.98
C ARG A 328 24.81 -0.14 -7.03
N TYR A 329 23.86 0.79 -7.11
CA TYR A 329 22.61 0.70 -6.37
C TYR A 329 21.77 -0.50 -6.81
N GLU A 330 21.67 -0.75 -8.12
CA GLU A 330 21.04 -1.97 -8.66
C GLU A 330 21.66 -3.23 -8.04
N GLN A 331 22.99 -3.36 -8.04
CA GLN A 331 23.66 -4.52 -7.45
C GLN A 331 23.41 -4.68 -5.93
N ILE A 332 23.24 -3.59 -5.20
CA ILE A 332 22.86 -3.64 -3.78
C ILE A 332 21.40 -4.05 -3.64
N ALA A 333 20.52 -3.49 -4.47
CA ALA A 333 19.10 -3.82 -4.47
C ALA A 333 18.89 -5.30 -4.73
N THR A 334 19.54 -5.87 -5.74
CA THR A 334 19.53 -7.32 -6.01
C THR A 334 20.03 -8.12 -4.80
N LEU A 335 21.17 -7.73 -4.20
CA LEU A 335 21.72 -8.44 -3.03
C LEU A 335 20.74 -8.49 -1.84
N VAL A 336 20.00 -7.39 -1.60
CA VAL A 336 19.04 -7.31 -0.49
C VAL A 336 17.73 -8.00 -0.85
N ASN A 337 17.20 -7.73 -2.05
CA ASN A 337 15.92 -8.25 -2.53
C ASN A 337 15.94 -9.78 -2.69
N ASP A 338 17.06 -10.37 -3.12
CA ASP A 338 17.19 -11.83 -3.29
C ASP A 338 17.15 -12.60 -1.94
N ARG A 339 17.32 -11.89 -0.81
CA ARG A 339 17.26 -12.48 0.55
C ARG A 339 15.91 -12.31 1.22
N ARG A 340 15.03 -11.49 0.64
CA ARG A 340 13.70 -11.17 1.18
C ARG A 340 12.77 -12.37 1.03
N ALA A 341 12.61 -13.18 2.09
CA ALA A 341 11.56 -14.20 2.13
C ALA A 341 10.20 -13.59 2.46
N ASP A 342 10.17 -12.60 3.36
CA ASP A 342 8.98 -11.84 3.71
C ASP A 342 9.23 -10.35 3.41
N PRO A 343 8.35 -9.72 2.60
CA PRO A 343 8.39 -8.30 2.37
C PRO A 343 8.37 -7.41 3.61
N ASP A 344 7.67 -7.83 4.65
CA ASP A 344 7.46 -7.03 5.86
C ASP A 344 8.65 -7.10 6.83
N GLU A 345 9.52 -8.10 6.67
CA GLU A 345 10.73 -8.27 7.47
C GLU A 345 11.92 -7.47 6.95
N LEU A 346 12.10 -7.36 5.63
CA LEU A 346 13.28 -6.72 5.05
C LEU A 346 12.91 -5.70 3.98
N ALA A 347 13.25 -4.43 4.20
CA ALA A 347 12.99 -3.34 3.27
C ALA A 347 14.30 -2.67 2.81
N LEU A 348 14.38 -2.31 1.53
CA LEU A 348 15.40 -1.42 0.99
C LEU A 348 14.73 -0.14 0.48
N ILE A 349 15.20 1.01 0.94
CA ILE A 349 14.66 2.32 0.59
C ILE A 349 15.71 3.15 -0.13
N ASN A 350 15.35 3.81 -1.22
CA ASN A 350 16.23 4.78 -1.87
C ASN A 350 15.99 6.21 -1.39
N LEU A 351 16.86 6.70 -0.50
CA LEU A 351 16.81 8.09 -0.03
C LEU A 351 17.76 9.04 -0.79
N ASP A 352 18.57 8.52 -1.71
CA ASP A 352 19.33 9.35 -2.66
C ASP A 352 18.34 9.98 -3.65
N HIS A 353 17.89 11.20 -3.35
CA HIS A 353 16.75 11.84 -4.01
C HIS A 353 17.00 13.35 -4.20
N PRO A 354 16.49 13.98 -5.28
CA PRO A 354 16.68 15.41 -5.55
C PRO A 354 16.18 16.38 -4.46
N ALA A 355 15.37 15.91 -3.51
CA ALA A 355 14.99 16.69 -2.34
C ALA A 355 16.20 17.06 -1.46
N PHE A 356 17.26 16.25 -1.48
CA PHE A 356 18.55 16.57 -0.85
C PHE A 356 19.36 17.48 -1.78
N GLU A 357 19.03 18.77 -1.76
CA GLU A 357 19.76 19.76 -2.53
C GLU A 357 21.21 19.93 -2.03
N PRO A 358 22.16 20.41 -2.87
CA PRO A 358 23.56 20.58 -2.47
C PRO A 358 23.78 21.40 -1.19
N HIS A 359 22.86 22.33 -0.87
CA HIS A 359 22.97 23.14 0.34
C HIS A 359 22.64 22.38 1.63
N ALA A 360 22.00 21.20 1.55
CA ALA A 360 21.73 20.31 2.67
C ALA A 360 22.97 19.52 3.12
N PHE A 361 24.05 19.58 2.33
CA PHE A 361 25.27 18.82 2.57
C PHE A 361 26.38 19.68 3.21
N LEU A 362 27.09 19.08 4.17
CA LEU A 362 28.34 19.61 4.71
C LEU A 362 29.51 19.26 3.77
N ASP A 363 29.50 18.04 3.26
CA ASP A 363 30.40 17.53 2.22
C ASP A 363 29.66 16.49 1.36
N HIS A 364 30.38 15.72 0.54
CA HIS A 364 29.82 14.70 -0.36
C HIS A 364 28.75 13.74 0.22
N VAL A 365 28.73 13.52 1.54
CA VAL A 365 27.86 12.53 2.17
C VAL A 365 27.39 12.92 3.58
N HIS A 366 28.10 13.80 4.27
CA HIS A 366 27.64 14.28 5.59
C HIS A 366 26.66 15.43 5.42
N LEU A 367 25.57 15.41 6.17
CA LEU A 367 24.50 16.40 6.07
C LEU A 367 24.68 17.54 7.08
N ARG A 368 24.14 18.70 6.71
CA ARG A 368 23.90 19.82 7.63
C ARG A 368 22.63 19.57 8.45
N PRO A 369 22.34 20.37 9.50
CA PRO A 369 21.11 20.24 10.27
C PRO A 369 19.83 20.12 9.44
N GLU A 370 19.70 20.92 8.37
CA GLU A 370 18.53 20.89 7.49
C GLU A 370 18.41 19.56 6.75
N GLY A 371 19.54 19.00 6.29
CA GLY A 371 19.60 17.69 5.66
C GLY A 371 19.33 16.55 6.64
N ASN A 372 19.90 16.60 7.85
CA ASN A 372 19.63 15.61 8.90
C ASN A 372 18.15 15.59 9.29
N ARG A 373 17.52 16.77 9.37
CA ARG A 373 16.08 16.89 9.60
C ARG A 373 15.26 16.29 8.46
N LEU A 374 15.63 16.55 7.20
CA LEU A 374 14.97 15.97 6.04
C LEU A 374 15.08 14.44 6.02
N LEU A 375 16.27 13.90 6.31
CA LEU A 375 16.50 12.47 6.43
C LEU A 375 15.68 11.86 7.57
N ALA A 376 15.65 12.50 8.73
CA ALA A 376 14.87 12.04 9.88
C ALA A 376 13.37 11.94 9.57
N ILE A 377 12.81 12.94 8.89
CA ILE A 377 11.39 12.95 8.49
C ILE A 377 11.08 11.78 7.55
N ASN A 378 11.92 11.54 6.54
CA ASN A 378 11.71 10.46 5.59
C ASN A 378 11.90 9.07 6.23
N LEU A 379 12.88 8.91 7.14
CA LEU A 379 13.06 7.66 7.87
C LEU A 379 11.84 7.36 8.74
N LEU A 380 11.37 8.33 9.55
CA LEU A 380 10.18 8.14 10.39
C LEU A 380 8.96 7.76 9.56
N HIS A 381 8.75 8.44 8.45
CA HIS A 381 7.66 8.18 7.52
C HIS A 381 7.71 6.76 6.94
N GLU A 382 8.84 6.35 6.37
CA GLU A 382 8.99 5.01 5.78
C GLU A 382 8.94 3.87 6.81
N LEU A 383 9.27 4.18 8.07
CA LEU A 383 9.15 3.25 9.19
C LEU A 383 7.72 3.15 9.74
N GLY A 384 6.78 3.97 9.25
CA GLY A 384 5.41 4.05 9.75
C GLY A 384 5.30 4.65 11.15
N LEU A 385 6.28 5.46 11.57
CA LEU A 385 6.28 6.13 12.87
C LEU A 385 5.57 7.50 12.78
N PRO A 386 4.66 7.82 13.73
CA PRO A 386 3.86 9.03 13.67
C PRO A 386 4.72 10.29 13.87
N LEU A 387 4.58 11.23 12.94
CA LEU A 387 5.26 12.54 12.97
C LEU A 387 4.43 13.58 13.75
N ARG A 388 5.13 14.47 14.46
CA ARG A 388 4.55 15.54 15.27
C ARG A 388 3.73 16.54 14.46
N SER A 389 4.15 16.79 13.23
CA SER A 389 3.48 17.68 12.28
C SER A 389 3.61 17.14 10.86
N ARG A 390 2.61 17.43 10.02
CA ARG A 390 2.66 17.11 8.60
C ARG A 390 3.82 17.86 7.91
N PRO A 391 4.77 17.15 7.28
CA PRO A 391 5.79 17.77 6.43
C PRO A 391 5.16 18.43 5.20
N LEU A 392 5.88 19.37 4.59
CA LEU A 392 5.51 19.86 3.27
C LEU A 392 5.73 18.75 2.25
N ASP A 393 4.87 18.65 1.23
CA ASP A 393 4.92 17.54 0.26
C ASP A 393 6.31 17.37 -0.39
N TRP A 394 7.02 18.47 -0.66
CA TRP A 394 8.37 18.43 -1.24
C TRP A 394 9.46 17.84 -0.30
N MET A 395 9.16 17.73 0.99
CA MET A 395 10.06 17.13 1.99
C MET A 395 9.94 15.59 2.00
N LEU A 396 8.90 15.01 1.40
CA LEU A 396 8.69 13.57 1.36
C LEU A 396 9.25 13.03 0.03
N VAL A 397 10.21 12.10 0.12
CA VAL A 397 10.81 11.38 -1.01
C VAL A 397 9.79 10.45 -1.66
N HIS A 398 8.91 9.86 -0.85
CA HIS A 398 7.78 9.05 -1.28
C HIS A 398 6.50 9.65 -0.68
N SER A 399 5.49 9.89 -1.50
CA SER A 399 4.23 10.50 -1.06
C SER A 399 3.27 9.45 -0.48
N GLU A 400 2.38 9.89 0.41
CA GLU A 400 1.36 9.06 1.10
C GLU A 400 0.25 8.48 0.19
N ASP A 401 0.21 8.84 -1.10
CA ASP A 401 -0.90 8.48 -1.98
C ASP A 401 -0.88 6.99 -2.35
N HIS A 402 -2.05 6.38 -2.27
CA HIS A 402 -2.31 5.01 -2.69
C HIS A 402 -2.33 4.87 -4.22
N ASP A 403 -2.54 5.98 -4.95
CA ASP A 403 -2.24 6.07 -6.37
C ASP A 403 -0.81 6.58 -6.52
N ARG A 404 0.09 5.75 -7.08
CA ARG A 404 1.53 6.05 -7.08
C ARG A 404 2.10 6.00 -8.48
N THR A 405 2.84 7.04 -8.85
CA THR A 405 3.72 6.94 -10.02
C THR A 405 5.01 6.24 -9.61
N LEU A 406 5.26 5.08 -10.20
CA LEU A 406 6.37 4.18 -9.86
C LEU A 406 7.63 4.51 -10.66
N VAL A 407 7.46 4.87 -11.93
CA VAL A 407 8.53 5.35 -12.82
C VAL A 407 7.99 6.60 -13.50
N HIS A 408 8.75 7.71 -13.51
CA HIS A 408 8.20 9.00 -13.97
C HIS A 408 9.20 9.92 -14.67
N ARG A 409 9.96 9.37 -15.62
CA ARG A 409 10.97 10.12 -16.37
C ARG A 409 10.47 10.51 -17.76
N ARG A 410 10.59 11.79 -18.12
CA ARG A 410 10.17 12.31 -19.44
C ARG A 410 10.98 11.75 -20.62
N GLY A 411 12.18 11.22 -20.38
CA GLY A 411 13.04 10.66 -21.44
C GLY A 411 12.72 9.20 -21.76
N THR A 412 13.18 8.71 -22.90
CA THR A 412 13.20 7.28 -23.26
C THR A 412 14.64 6.79 -23.40
N GLY A 413 14.88 5.53 -23.08
CA GLY A 413 16.23 4.95 -23.08
C GLY A 413 16.31 3.73 -22.20
N TYR A 414 17.53 3.37 -21.79
CA TYR A 414 17.76 2.26 -20.87
C TYR A 414 18.49 2.76 -19.63
N ALA A 415 17.88 2.63 -18.46
CA ALA A 415 18.51 2.80 -17.16
C ALA A 415 17.71 2.01 -16.10
N ASP A 416 18.40 1.17 -15.34
CA ASP A 416 17.90 0.55 -14.10
C ASP A 416 17.98 1.56 -12.94
N GLY A 417 17.74 1.07 -11.72
CA GLY A 417 17.88 1.83 -10.47
C GLY A 417 16.54 2.33 -9.93
N ALA A 418 16.59 3.41 -9.17
CA ALA A 418 15.39 3.96 -8.56
C ALA A 418 14.37 4.40 -9.63
N GLY A 419 13.08 4.26 -9.33
CA GLY A 419 12.00 4.57 -10.28
C GLY A 419 12.07 5.99 -10.88
N TRP A 420 12.58 6.97 -10.14
CA TRP A 420 12.77 8.34 -10.62
C TRP A 420 13.98 8.52 -11.56
N GLU A 421 14.98 7.61 -11.50
CA GLU A 421 16.15 7.57 -12.40
C GLU A 421 15.94 6.71 -13.64
N ALA A 422 15.09 5.69 -13.51
CA ALA A 422 14.90 4.64 -14.50
C ALA A 422 14.44 5.19 -15.86
N LEU A 423 14.85 4.48 -16.92
CA LEU A 423 14.41 4.73 -18.29
C LEU A 423 13.96 3.43 -18.94
N LEU A 424 12.85 3.55 -19.68
CA LEU A 424 12.25 2.54 -20.55
C LEU A 424 12.24 3.07 -22.00
N ARG A 425 12.09 2.16 -22.97
CA ARG A 425 11.99 2.49 -24.40
C ARG A 425 10.97 1.60 -25.06
N ASP A 426 9.85 2.19 -25.50
CA ASP A 426 8.75 1.47 -26.16
C ASP A 426 8.31 0.22 -25.37
N PRO A 427 8.10 0.26 -24.03
CA PRO A 427 7.58 -0.91 -23.34
C PRO A 427 6.20 -1.29 -23.91
N ARG A 428 5.93 -2.59 -24.12
CA ARG A 428 4.68 -3.07 -24.76
C ARG A 428 4.01 -4.23 -24.04
N GLY A 429 4.24 -4.35 -22.75
CA GLY A 429 3.64 -5.39 -21.95
C GLY A 429 4.04 -5.25 -20.50
N VAL A 430 3.11 -5.60 -19.64
CA VAL A 430 3.27 -5.57 -18.20
C VAL A 430 2.54 -6.76 -17.61
N ALA A 431 3.12 -7.38 -16.59
CA ALA A 431 2.41 -8.32 -15.73
C ALA A 431 2.68 -7.98 -14.29
N VAL A 432 1.73 -8.29 -13.43
CA VAL A 432 1.77 -8.00 -11.99
C VAL A 432 1.57 -9.29 -11.22
N SER A 433 2.30 -9.45 -10.11
CA SER A 433 2.09 -10.58 -9.22
C SER A 433 0.66 -10.57 -8.64
N PRO A 434 0.09 -11.71 -8.24
CA PRO A 434 -1.30 -11.76 -7.74
C PRO A 434 -1.60 -10.78 -6.59
N ASP A 435 -0.64 -10.61 -5.68
CA ASP A 435 -0.66 -9.67 -4.54
C ASP A 435 -0.26 -8.23 -4.90
N GLY A 436 0.19 -8.01 -6.13
CA GLY A 436 0.74 -6.73 -6.59
C GLY A 436 2.01 -6.30 -5.86
N SER A 437 2.81 -7.21 -5.29
CA SER A 437 4.08 -6.88 -4.63
C SER A 437 5.26 -6.66 -5.59
N TRP A 438 5.19 -7.19 -6.83
CA TRP A 438 6.17 -6.93 -7.89
C TRP A 438 5.54 -6.91 -9.29
N ILE A 439 6.25 -6.27 -10.23
CA ILE A 439 5.79 -6.05 -11.61
C ILE A 439 6.89 -6.47 -12.58
N VAL A 440 6.53 -7.09 -13.71
CA VAL A 440 7.41 -7.32 -14.86
C VAL A 440 7.00 -6.44 -16.01
N ILE A 441 7.98 -5.84 -16.68
CA ILE A 441 7.78 -4.94 -17.82
C ILE A 441 8.58 -5.49 -19.00
N ALA A 442 7.91 -5.65 -20.13
CA ALA A 442 8.55 -5.89 -21.41
C ALA A 442 9.05 -4.57 -21.99
N ASP A 443 10.32 -4.24 -21.74
CA ASP A 443 11.01 -3.05 -22.24
C ASP A 443 11.46 -3.28 -23.70
N THR A 444 10.47 -3.41 -24.58
CA THR A 444 10.56 -3.93 -25.96
C THR A 444 11.69 -3.31 -26.75
N GLY A 445 11.76 -1.97 -26.76
CA GLY A 445 12.74 -1.21 -27.54
C GLY A 445 14.16 -1.35 -27.01
N ASN A 446 14.34 -1.75 -25.75
CA ASN A 446 15.65 -2.06 -25.18
C ASN A 446 15.99 -3.56 -25.25
N HIS A 447 15.07 -4.41 -25.73
CA HIS A 447 15.26 -5.86 -25.84
C HIS A 447 15.55 -6.53 -24.48
N ALA A 448 14.83 -6.11 -23.44
CA ALA A 448 15.00 -6.61 -22.09
C ALA A 448 13.64 -6.82 -21.42
N LEU A 449 13.59 -7.78 -20.50
CA LEU A 449 12.58 -7.81 -19.45
C LEU A 449 13.12 -7.07 -18.24
N ARG A 450 12.28 -6.24 -17.63
CA ARG A 450 12.58 -5.45 -16.43
C ARG A 450 11.63 -5.87 -15.32
N GLN A 451 12.06 -5.71 -14.09
CA GLN A 451 11.25 -6.03 -12.93
C GLN A 451 11.28 -4.88 -11.94
N LEU A 452 10.12 -4.51 -11.42
CA LEU A 452 9.97 -3.54 -10.35
C LEU A 452 9.78 -4.28 -9.02
N ARG A 453 10.71 -4.11 -8.08
CA ARG A 453 10.76 -4.77 -6.77
C ARG A 453 11.20 -3.79 -5.67
N GLY A 454 11.27 -4.27 -4.42
CA GLY A 454 11.65 -3.47 -3.26
C GLY A 454 10.62 -2.38 -2.98
N ASN A 455 9.38 -2.76 -2.67
CA ASN A 455 8.23 -1.84 -2.48
C ASN A 455 8.01 -0.90 -3.67
N MET A 456 8.20 -1.45 -4.88
CA MET A 456 8.07 -0.74 -6.16
C MET A 456 9.03 0.46 -6.31
N GLN A 457 10.16 0.47 -5.60
CA GLN A 457 11.12 1.57 -5.65
C GLN A 457 12.25 1.38 -6.67
N PHE A 458 12.58 0.12 -7.00
CA PHE A 458 13.73 -0.22 -7.85
C PHE A 458 13.29 -0.97 -9.10
N LEU A 459 13.72 -0.46 -10.26
CA LEU A 459 13.63 -1.13 -11.54
C LEU A 459 14.94 -1.83 -11.84
N GLU A 460 14.90 -3.15 -11.95
CA GLU A 460 16.06 -4.00 -12.21
C GLU A 460 15.89 -4.73 -13.54
N ARG A 461 17.01 -5.17 -14.12
CA ARG A 461 16.97 -6.02 -15.30
C ARG A 461 16.70 -7.45 -14.89
N LEU A 462 15.67 -8.03 -15.49
CA LEU A 462 15.28 -9.41 -15.24
C LEU A 462 15.87 -10.37 -16.28
N ALA A 463 15.85 -10.00 -17.56
CA ALA A 463 16.41 -10.82 -18.63
C ALA A 463 16.83 -10.01 -19.86
N GLY A 464 17.73 -10.59 -20.65
CA GLY A 464 18.23 -10.02 -21.90
C GLY A 464 19.42 -9.10 -21.70
N LYS A 465 19.93 -8.56 -22.81
CA LYS A 465 21.07 -7.63 -22.80
C LYS A 465 20.72 -6.36 -23.59
N PRO A 466 20.55 -5.23 -22.89
CA PRO A 466 20.17 -3.98 -23.54
C PRO A 466 21.12 -3.62 -24.66
N THR A 467 20.58 -3.12 -25.77
CA THR A 467 21.32 -2.76 -27.01
C THR A 467 21.96 -3.92 -27.77
N GLU A 468 21.86 -5.16 -27.28
CA GLU A 468 22.32 -6.38 -27.96
C GLU A 468 21.13 -7.32 -28.19
N SER A 469 20.43 -7.13 -29.31
CA SER A 469 19.35 -8.03 -29.68
C SER A 469 19.89 -9.41 -30.08
N GLY A 470 19.11 -10.45 -29.81
CA GLY A 470 19.40 -11.80 -30.28
C GLY A 470 18.37 -12.82 -29.84
N ARG A 471 18.72 -14.10 -29.99
CA ARG A 471 17.84 -15.24 -29.77
C ARG A 471 18.48 -16.35 -28.92
N SER A 472 19.60 -16.07 -28.27
CA SER A 472 20.27 -17.09 -27.46
C SER A 472 19.49 -17.32 -26.18
N ASP A 473 19.21 -18.59 -25.90
CA ASP A 473 18.80 -19.08 -24.59
C ASP A 473 20.00 -19.14 -23.63
N GLY A 474 19.73 -19.30 -22.35
CA GLY A 474 20.74 -19.43 -21.31
C GLY A 474 20.41 -18.59 -20.08
N GLU A 475 21.40 -18.42 -19.22
CA GLU A 475 21.30 -17.57 -18.02
C GLU A 475 20.81 -16.16 -18.39
N ALA A 476 19.77 -15.70 -17.69
CA ALA A 476 18.94 -14.57 -18.08
C ALA A 476 19.72 -13.26 -18.24
N LEU A 477 20.71 -13.03 -17.37
CA LEU A 477 21.45 -11.77 -17.33
C LEU A 477 22.75 -11.78 -18.16
N GLU A 478 23.37 -12.94 -18.37
CA GLU A 478 24.69 -13.03 -19.01
C GLU A 478 24.60 -13.55 -20.46
N HIS A 479 23.87 -14.64 -20.65
CA HIS A 479 23.91 -15.44 -21.87
C HIS A 479 22.66 -15.25 -22.74
N ALA A 480 21.51 -14.99 -22.12
CA ALA A 480 20.28 -14.75 -22.85
C ALA A 480 20.37 -13.47 -23.70
N ARG A 481 19.83 -13.54 -24.91
CA ARG A 481 19.58 -12.38 -25.77
C ARG A 481 18.13 -12.42 -26.21
N LEU A 482 17.45 -11.30 -26.09
CA LEU A 482 16.05 -11.13 -26.49
C LEU A 482 16.01 -10.20 -27.71
N THR A 483 14.90 -10.17 -28.42
CA THR A 483 14.64 -9.21 -29.50
C THR A 483 13.18 -8.79 -29.40
N GLU A 484 12.96 -7.58 -28.89
CA GLU A 484 11.63 -6.99 -28.76
C GLU A 484 10.63 -7.89 -27.99
N PRO A 485 10.91 -8.22 -26.72
CA PRO A 485 10.00 -9.00 -25.90
C PRO A 485 8.65 -8.28 -25.73
N ARG A 486 7.55 -9.04 -25.65
CA ARG A 486 6.16 -8.54 -25.52
C ARG A 486 5.30 -9.50 -24.68
N SER A 487 4.16 -9.02 -24.18
CA SER A 487 3.16 -9.81 -23.43
C SER A 487 3.79 -10.73 -22.37
N PRO A 488 4.50 -10.17 -21.38
CA PRO A 488 5.02 -10.97 -20.28
C PRO A 488 3.87 -11.44 -19.40
N GLU A 489 3.84 -12.72 -19.03
CA GLU A 489 2.80 -13.34 -18.20
C GLU A 489 3.44 -14.06 -17.01
N ILE A 490 2.88 -13.88 -15.81
CA ILE A 490 3.38 -14.46 -14.57
C ILE A 490 2.55 -15.69 -14.20
N VAL A 491 3.23 -16.83 -14.03
CA VAL A 491 2.61 -18.09 -13.60
C VAL A 491 3.49 -18.73 -12.54
N GLY A 492 3.06 -18.63 -11.28
CA GLY A 492 3.93 -18.90 -10.14
C GLY A 492 5.17 -17.98 -10.17
N GLU A 493 6.35 -18.57 -10.03
CA GLU A 493 7.64 -17.84 -10.10
C GLU A 493 8.20 -17.69 -11.53
N ARG A 494 7.43 -18.12 -12.55
CA ARG A 494 7.86 -18.17 -13.94
C ARG A 494 7.29 -17.01 -14.73
N VAL A 495 8.05 -16.53 -15.70
CA VAL A 495 7.61 -15.50 -16.65
C VAL A 495 7.62 -16.06 -18.06
N TYR A 496 6.47 -16.06 -18.72
CA TYR A 496 6.32 -16.42 -20.12
C TYR A 496 6.20 -15.16 -20.97
N PHE A 497 6.76 -15.15 -22.18
CA PHE A 497 6.71 -13.96 -23.03
C PHE A 497 6.92 -14.28 -24.50
N ILE A 498 6.44 -13.39 -25.36
CA ILE A 498 6.69 -13.41 -26.81
C ILE A 498 8.04 -12.75 -27.10
N ASP A 499 8.83 -13.34 -28.00
CA ASP A 499 10.16 -12.83 -28.37
C ASP A 499 10.43 -12.97 -29.89
N GLY A 500 11.20 -12.00 -30.42
CA GLY A 500 11.63 -11.92 -31.82
C GLY A 500 11.10 -10.69 -32.54
N GLU A 501 11.88 -10.16 -33.49
CA GLU A 501 11.46 -9.07 -34.40
C GLU A 501 10.16 -9.41 -35.14
N THR A 502 10.00 -10.67 -35.51
CA THR A 502 8.78 -11.21 -36.11
C THR A 502 7.85 -11.87 -35.10
N ARG A 503 8.09 -11.73 -33.79
CA ARG A 503 7.27 -12.33 -32.72
C ARG A 503 7.08 -13.84 -32.92
N SER A 504 8.16 -14.56 -33.19
CA SER A 504 8.12 -15.96 -33.66
C SER A 504 8.43 -17.00 -32.59
N ARG A 505 8.68 -16.59 -31.35
CA ARG A 505 9.01 -17.48 -30.22
C ARG A 505 8.17 -17.14 -29.00
N VAL A 506 7.82 -18.18 -28.26
CA VAL A 506 7.40 -18.07 -26.87
C VAL A 506 8.55 -18.58 -26.02
N ARG A 507 8.90 -17.83 -24.98
CA ARG A 507 10.02 -18.14 -24.10
C ARG A 507 9.56 -18.12 -22.66
N GLU A 508 10.21 -18.93 -21.85
CA GLU A 508 10.03 -19.00 -20.40
C GLU A 508 11.32 -18.47 -19.74
N LEU A 509 11.14 -17.66 -18.70
CA LEU A 509 12.15 -17.38 -17.71
C LEU A 509 11.79 -18.12 -16.43
N ALA A 510 12.64 -19.06 -16.03
CA ALA A 510 12.51 -19.84 -14.80
C ALA A 510 13.90 -20.11 -14.22
N ASP A 511 14.02 -20.02 -12.90
CA ASP A 511 15.27 -20.28 -12.15
C ASP A 511 16.48 -19.46 -12.66
N GLY A 512 16.25 -18.23 -13.14
CA GLY A 512 17.30 -17.37 -13.70
C GLY A 512 17.77 -17.79 -15.11
N PHE A 513 17.07 -18.68 -15.80
CA PHE A 513 17.37 -19.10 -17.17
C PHE A 513 16.22 -18.78 -18.13
N VAL A 514 16.55 -18.21 -19.27
CA VAL A 514 15.63 -18.06 -20.39
C VAL A 514 15.74 -19.27 -21.31
N ARG A 515 14.61 -19.89 -21.63
CA ARG A 515 14.50 -21.04 -22.54
C ARG A 515 13.40 -20.80 -23.56
N THR A 516 13.65 -21.18 -24.81
CA THR A 516 12.62 -21.20 -25.85
C THR A 516 11.73 -22.41 -25.63
N LEU A 517 10.43 -22.18 -25.46
CA LEU A 517 9.48 -23.26 -25.27
C LEU A 517 9.30 -24.06 -26.56
N ALA A 518 9.13 -25.36 -26.38
CA ALA A 518 8.74 -26.29 -27.43
C ALA A 518 7.62 -27.18 -26.89
N TRP A 519 6.64 -27.48 -27.72
CA TRP A 519 5.49 -28.30 -27.39
C TRP A 519 5.07 -29.13 -28.60
N ASP A 520 4.33 -30.21 -28.36
CA ASP A 520 3.70 -30.99 -29.40
C ASP A 520 2.42 -30.31 -29.89
N GLY A 521 2.24 -30.18 -31.21
CA GLY A 521 1.01 -29.63 -31.80
C GLY A 521 1.24 -28.40 -32.68
N PRO A 522 0.20 -27.57 -32.90
CA PRO A 522 0.29 -26.38 -33.76
C PRO A 522 1.14 -25.27 -33.13
N THR A 523 1.74 -24.45 -34.00
CA THR A 523 2.45 -23.21 -33.66
C THR A 523 1.99 -22.05 -34.56
N CYS A 524 2.31 -20.82 -34.16
CA CYS A 524 2.13 -19.63 -34.99
C CYS A 524 3.44 -19.28 -35.72
N ALA A 525 3.33 -18.65 -36.89
CA ALA A 525 4.48 -17.98 -37.51
C ALA A 525 4.83 -16.68 -36.77
N HIS A 526 3.79 -16.00 -36.28
CA HIS A 526 3.83 -14.74 -35.53
C HIS A 526 2.78 -14.80 -34.41
N TYR A 527 3.17 -14.52 -33.18
CA TYR A 527 2.30 -14.40 -32.01
C TYR A 527 2.01 -12.91 -31.77
N ASP A 528 0.75 -12.55 -31.64
CA ASP A 528 0.31 -11.17 -31.36
C ASP A 528 0.07 -10.96 -29.86
N VAL A 529 -0.61 -11.90 -29.20
CA VAL A 529 -0.94 -11.86 -27.76
C VAL A 529 -0.63 -13.21 -27.11
N LEU A 530 -0.19 -13.17 -25.85
CA LEU A 530 0.07 -14.32 -25.00
C LEU A 530 -0.53 -13.99 -23.62
N GLU A 531 -1.49 -14.81 -23.19
CA GLU A 531 -2.11 -14.72 -21.87
C GLU A 531 -1.91 -16.02 -21.11
N ALA A 532 -1.81 -15.94 -19.78
CA ALA A 532 -1.81 -17.11 -18.92
C ALA A 532 -3.14 -17.27 -18.18
N GLY A 533 -3.58 -18.51 -18.04
CA GLY A 533 -4.79 -18.81 -17.27
C GLY A 533 -4.73 -20.18 -16.60
N GLN A 534 -5.68 -20.41 -15.70
CA GLN A 534 -5.83 -21.69 -15.03
C GLN A 534 -7.12 -22.38 -15.48
N LEU A 535 -7.01 -23.67 -15.79
CA LEU A 535 -8.10 -24.51 -16.23
C LEU A 535 -7.97 -25.88 -15.59
N ASP A 536 -8.97 -26.27 -14.81
CA ASP A 536 -9.01 -27.53 -14.07
C ASP A 536 -7.81 -27.72 -13.12
N ALA A 537 -7.46 -26.65 -12.40
CA ALA A 537 -6.25 -26.52 -11.58
C ALA A 537 -4.91 -26.66 -12.34
N ARG A 538 -4.92 -26.72 -13.69
CA ARG A 538 -3.71 -26.75 -14.53
C ARG A 538 -3.39 -25.38 -15.09
N GLU A 539 -2.10 -25.14 -15.32
CA GLU A 539 -1.59 -23.90 -15.90
C GLU A 539 -1.57 -23.99 -17.44
N TRP A 540 -2.11 -22.97 -18.10
CA TRP A 540 -2.21 -22.90 -19.56
C TRP A 540 -1.68 -21.57 -20.08
N LEU A 541 -1.14 -21.60 -21.29
CA LEU A 541 -0.94 -20.40 -22.10
C LEU A 541 -1.98 -20.34 -23.22
N TYR A 542 -2.55 -19.17 -23.46
CA TYR A 542 -3.42 -18.87 -24.58
C TYR A 542 -2.71 -17.93 -25.53
N LEU A 543 -2.69 -18.27 -26.82
CA LEU A 543 -1.89 -17.58 -27.83
C LEU A 543 -2.78 -17.12 -28.98
N LEU A 544 -2.73 -15.83 -29.28
CA LEU A 544 -3.31 -15.28 -30.51
C LEU A 544 -2.23 -15.22 -31.59
N CYS A 545 -2.42 -15.93 -32.68
CA CYS A 545 -1.58 -15.84 -33.86
C CYS A 545 -2.00 -14.64 -34.73
N ALA A 546 -1.05 -14.02 -35.44
CA ALA A 546 -1.35 -12.95 -36.42
C ALA A 546 -2.15 -13.39 -37.66
N ASP A 547 -2.47 -14.68 -37.76
CA ASP A 547 -3.37 -15.26 -38.77
C ASP A 547 -4.76 -15.62 -38.18
N ASP A 548 -5.14 -14.97 -37.08
CA ASP A 548 -6.39 -15.12 -36.31
C ASP A 548 -6.63 -16.52 -35.73
N ARG A 549 -5.60 -17.37 -35.64
CA ARG A 549 -5.71 -18.64 -34.90
C ARG A 549 -5.52 -18.40 -33.41
N ILE A 550 -6.33 -19.06 -32.61
CA ILE A 550 -6.18 -19.09 -31.15
C ILE A 550 -5.73 -20.49 -30.74
N LEU A 551 -4.62 -20.57 -30.00
CA LEU A 551 -4.05 -21.82 -29.49
C LEU A 551 -4.10 -21.84 -27.96
N SER A 552 -4.30 -23.01 -27.36
CA SER A 552 -4.01 -23.25 -25.95
C SER A 552 -2.77 -24.13 -25.84
N VAL A 553 -1.95 -23.93 -24.81
CA VAL A 553 -0.79 -24.76 -24.50
C VAL A 553 -0.90 -25.24 -23.06
N ASP A 554 -1.04 -26.56 -22.88
CA ASP A 554 -0.94 -27.21 -21.56
C ASP A 554 0.54 -27.20 -21.16
N LEU A 555 0.89 -26.41 -20.14
CA LEU A 555 2.28 -26.26 -19.69
C LEU A 555 2.81 -27.55 -19.05
N ALA A 556 1.95 -28.32 -18.37
CA ALA A 556 2.34 -29.57 -17.74
C ALA A 556 2.55 -30.69 -18.76
N ALA A 557 1.68 -30.76 -19.78
CA ALA A 557 1.78 -31.77 -20.85
C ALA A 557 2.69 -31.35 -22.01
N ALA A 558 3.16 -30.10 -22.05
CA ALA A 558 3.88 -29.49 -23.15
C ALA A 558 3.20 -29.75 -24.51
N ARG A 559 1.89 -29.49 -24.57
CA ARG A 559 1.05 -29.79 -25.74
C ARG A 559 0.17 -28.61 -26.11
N ALA A 560 0.20 -28.22 -27.37
CA ALA A 560 -0.70 -27.23 -27.92
C ALA A 560 -1.92 -27.83 -28.62
N THR A 561 -3.03 -27.11 -28.54
CA THR A 561 -4.30 -27.42 -29.20
C THR A 561 -4.80 -26.17 -29.95
N LEU A 562 -5.32 -26.36 -31.16
CA LEU A 562 -6.00 -25.29 -31.89
C LEU A 562 -7.41 -25.13 -31.31
N ILE A 563 -7.69 -23.96 -30.75
CA ILE A 563 -9.00 -23.60 -30.17
C ILE A 563 -9.93 -23.08 -31.27
N SER A 564 -9.45 -22.10 -32.03
CA SER A 564 -10.26 -21.37 -33.02
C SER A 564 -9.45 -20.99 -34.26
N SER A 565 -10.14 -20.84 -35.40
CA SER A 565 -9.55 -20.33 -36.66
C SER A 565 -10.58 -19.53 -37.46
N PRO A 566 -10.15 -18.53 -38.26
CA PRO A 566 -11.05 -17.65 -39.02
C PRO A 566 -11.82 -18.38 -40.12
N ARG A 567 -11.45 -19.62 -40.48
CA ARG A 567 -12.18 -20.45 -41.46
C ARG A 567 -13.39 -21.16 -40.86
N ALA A 568 -13.63 -21.03 -39.56
CA ALA A 568 -14.86 -21.50 -38.94
C ALA A 568 -16.05 -20.63 -39.43
N PRO A 569 -17.17 -21.22 -39.92
CA PRO A 569 -18.29 -20.47 -40.50
C PRO A 569 -18.91 -19.41 -39.59
N VAL A 570 -18.76 -19.55 -38.27
CA VAL A 570 -19.31 -18.65 -37.24
C VAL A 570 -18.45 -17.38 -37.09
N LEU A 571 -17.19 -17.42 -37.53
CA LEU A 571 -16.16 -16.41 -37.21
C LEU A 571 -15.59 -15.67 -38.42
N ALA A 572 -15.94 -16.10 -39.63
CA ALA A 572 -15.73 -15.30 -40.83
C ALA A 572 -16.84 -14.25 -40.95
N ASP A 573 -16.56 -13.14 -41.61
CA ASP A 573 -17.62 -12.22 -42.00
C ASP A 573 -18.66 -12.97 -42.87
N PRO A 574 -19.95 -13.00 -42.49
CA PRO A 574 -20.93 -13.85 -43.15
C PRO A 574 -21.27 -13.38 -44.58
N GLN A 575 -20.90 -12.15 -44.96
CA GLN A 575 -21.15 -11.59 -46.29
C GLN A 575 -19.97 -11.80 -47.25
N THR A 576 -18.74 -11.74 -46.74
CA THR A 576 -17.50 -11.71 -47.52
C THR A 576 -16.65 -12.96 -47.33
N GLY A 577 -16.86 -13.73 -46.26
CA GLY A 577 -16.03 -14.86 -45.86
C GLY A 577 -14.62 -14.47 -45.41
N ALA A 578 -14.36 -13.17 -45.20
CA ALA A 578 -13.06 -12.66 -44.78
C ALA A 578 -12.82 -12.89 -43.27
N PRO A 579 -11.55 -13.05 -42.84
CA PRO A 579 -11.17 -13.00 -41.42
C PRO A 579 -11.58 -11.66 -40.81
N ARG A 580 -12.01 -11.68 -39.54
CA ARG A 580 -12.43 -10.48 -38.81
C ARG A 580 -11.28 -9.69 -38.19
N GLY A 581 -10.06 -10.27 -38.11
CA GLY A 581 -8.89 -9.66 -37.48
C GLY A 581 -9.05 -9.58 -35.97
N TYR A 582 -8.53 -10.53 -35.22
CA TYR A 582 -8.62 -10.48 -33.75
C TYR A 582 -7.56 -9.54 -33.17
N GLU A 583 -7.96 -8.72 -32.19
CA GLU A 583 -7.09 -7.68 -31.64
C GLU A 583 -6.44 -8.13 -30.31
N THR A 584 -7.23 -8.77 -29.43
CA THR A 584 -6.76 -9.27 -28.13
C THR A 584 -7.62 -10.44 -27.63
N ILE A 585 -7.10 -11.19 -26.66
CA ILE A 585 -7.75 -12.31 -25.98
C ILE A 585 -7.62 -12.14 -24.47
N GLU A 586 -8.54 -12.70 -23.69
CA GLU A 586 -8.48 -12.68 -22.23
C GLU A 586 -9.09 -13.97 -21.65
N PRO A 587 -8.30 -14.84 -21.00
CA PRO A 587 -8.81 -16.00 -20.29
C PRO A 587 -9.37 -15.60 -18.91
N THR A 588 -10.52 -16.14 -18.55
CA THR A 588 -11.09 -15.97 -17.21
C THR A 588 -10.79 -17.19 -16.33
N HIS A 589 -10.77 -17.02 -15.01
CA HIS A 589 -10.61 -18.16 -14.09
C HIS A 589 -11.82 -19.07 -14.07
N ASP A 590 -12.94 -18.60 -14.62
CA ASP A 590 -14.13 -19.38 -14.88
C ASP A 590 -14.15 -19.96 -16.32
N GLY A 591 -12.98 -20.14 -16.95
CA GLY A 591 -12.85 -21.01 -18.13
C GLY A 591 -13.44 -20.53 -19.43
N ARG A 592 -13.79 -19.26 -19.45
CA ARG A 592 -14.15 -18.56 -20.66
C ARG A 592 -12.86 -18.01 -21.25
N LEU A 593 -12.78 -18.03 -22.57
CA LEU A 593 -11.79 -17.26 -23.31
C LEU A 593 -12.53 -16.19 -24.09
N LEU A 594 -12.34 -14.95 -23.69
CA LEU A 594 -12.91 -13.78 -24.31
C LEU A 594 -11.96 -13.28 -25.41
N PHE A 595 -12.48 -12.75 -26.50
CA PHE A 595 -11.65 -12.13 -27.54
C PHE A 595 -12.41 -11.04 -28.30
N ALA A 596 -11.67 -10.00 -28.70
CA ALA A 596 -12.20 -8.89 -29.48
C ALA A 596 -11.84 -9.06 -30.96
N ASP A 597 -12.81 -8.80 -31.84
CA ASP A 597 -12.57 -8.73 -33.29
C ASP A 597 -12.33 -7.29 -33.77
N GLY A 598 -11.92 -7.11 -35.03
CA GLY A 598 -11.61 -5.80 -35.61
C GLY A 598 -12.81 -4.88 -35.83
N SER A 599 -14.02 -5.31 -35.45
CA SER A 599 -15.19 -4.44 -35.28
C SER A 599 -15.44 -4.05 -33.82
N SER A 600 -14.51 -4.41 -32.93
CA SER A 600 -14.59 -4.28 -31.47
C SER A 600 -15.80 -4.99 -30.86
N ALA A 601 -16.29 -6.06 -31.51
CA ALA A 601 -17.25 -6.98 -30.92
C ALA A 601 -16.52 -8.00 -30.04
N ILE A 602 -17.14 -8.38 -28.92
CA ILE A 602 -16.56 -9.33 -27.96
C ILE A 602 -17.24 -10.68 -28.11
N TRP A 603 -16.41 -11.70 -28.20
CA TRP A 603 -16.79 -13.09 -28.35
C TRP A 603 -16.29 -13.90 -27.16
N GLN A 604 -17.01 -14.97 -26.85
CA GLN A 604 -16.68 -15.91 -25.78
C GLN A 604 -16.57 -17.32 -26.34
N LEU A 605 -15.55 -18.05 -25.88
CA LEU A 605 -15.36 -19.48 -26.05
C LEU A 605 -15.39 -20.15 -24.68
N ASP A 606 -16.21 -21.18 -24.52
CA ASP A 606 -16.18 -22.00 -23.30
C ASP A 606 -15.12 -23.09 -23.48
N LEU A 607 -14.07 -23.03 -22.66
CA LEU A 607 -12.97 -23.98 -22.69
C LEU A 607 -13.37 -25.30 -22.03
N ARG A 608 -12.72 -26.37 -22.45
CA ARG A 608 -12.82 -27.71 -21.87
C ARG A 608 -11.46 -28.09 -21.32
N SER A 609 -11.46 -28.98 -20.33
CA SER A 609 -10.26 -29.53 -19.70
C SER A 609 -9.21 -30.15 -20.63
N ASP A 610 -9.56 -30.48 -21.88
CA ASP A 610 -8.63 -30.95 -22.92
C ASP A 610 -8.00 -29.83 -23.78
N GLY A 611 -8.24 -28.56 -23.43
CA GLY A 611 -7.77 -27.39 -24.16
C GLY A 611 -8.55 -27.07 -25.43
N ARG A 612 -9.70 -27.71 -25.66
CA ARG A 612 -10.60 -27.37 -26.79
C ARG A 612 -11.72 -26.47 -26.31
N ALA A 613 -12.32 -25.72 -27.24
CA ALA A 613 -13.49 -24.91 -26.94
C ALA A 613 -14.77 -25.38 -27.64
N ARG A 614 -15.91 -24.95 -27.10
CA ARG A 614 -17.20 -24.97 -27.80
C ARG A 614 -17.21 -23.91 -28.92
N ALA A 615 -18.27 -23.91 -29.73
CA ALA A 615 -18.43 -22.88 -30.76
C ALA A 615 -18.51 -21.48 -30.10
N PRO A 616 -17.84 -20.47 -30.67
CA PRO A 616 -17.82 -19.13 -30.09
C PRO A 616 -19.21 -18.51 -30.13
N ARG A 617 -19.56 -17.81 -29.06
CA ARG A 617 -20.78 -17.00 -28.96
C ARG A 617 -20.40 -15.53 -28.86
N ARG A 618 -21.14 -14.67 -29.54
CA ARG A 618 -20.95 -13.22 -29.42
C ARG A 618 -21.65 -12.73 -28.16
N VAL A 619 -20.92 -12.03 -27.29
CA VAL A 619 -21.44 -11.50 -26.01
C VAL A 619 -21.65 -9.98 -26.05
N TYR A 620 -20.91 -9.28 -26.90
CA TYR A 620 -21.08 -7.86 -27.20
C TYR A 620 -20.99 -7.61 -28.71
N ASP A 621 -21.86 -6.77 -29.27
CA ASP A 621 -21.99 -6.56 -30.72
C ASP A 621 -21.50 -5.17 -31.20
N ASN A 622 -21.03 -4.31 -30.30
CA ASN A 622 -20.52 -2.97 -30.63
C ASN A 622 -21.41 -2.12 -31.57
N GLN A 623 -22.74 -2.27 -31.46
CA GLN A 623 -23.71 -1.62 -32.35
C GLN A 623 -24.21 -0.26 -31.85
N GLY A 624 -23.71 0.22 -30.70
CA GLY A 624 -24.07 1.53 -30.17
C GLY A 624 -23.84 2.65 -31.18
N GLU A 625 -24.67 3.69 -31.12
CA GLU A 625 -24.59 4.80 -32.06
C GLU A 625 -23.47 5.78 -31.70
N GLU A 626 -23.18 5.93 -30.40
CA GLU A 626 -22.25 6.93 -29.86
C GLU A 626 -21.07 6.31 -29.10
N LEU A 627 -19.91 6.97 -29.14
CA LEU A 627 -18.72 6.58 -28.36
C LEU A 627 -18.88 6.95 -26.88
N ILE A 628 -19.61 8.04 -26.64
CA ILE A 628 -19.97 8.56 -25.32
C ILE A 628 -21.34 9.23 -25.53
N PRO A 629 -22.43 8.66 -25.00
CA PRO A 629 -23.75 9.26 -25.11
C PRO A 629 -23.78 10.69 -24.56
N ASP A 630 -24.17 11.68 -25.38
CA ASP A 630 -24.14 13.11 -25.01
C ASP A 630 -25.51 13.71 -24.60
N GLU A 631 -26.58 12.94 -24.71
CA GLU A 631 -27.95 13.42 -24.46
C GLU A 631 -28.16 13.78 -22.98
N PHE A 632 -28.80 14.94 -22.74
CA PHE A 632 -29.15 15.43 -21.40
C PHE A 632 -29.93 14.38 -20.59
N GLY A 633 -29.24 13.76 -19.62
CA GLY A 633 -29.85 12.83 -18.66
C GLY A 633 -29.36 11.39 -18.75
N GLN A 634 -28.58 11.02 -19.77
CA GLN A 634 -27.93 9.72 -19.81
C GLN A 634 -26.60 9.78 -19.04
N THR A 635 -26.43 8.89 -18.08
CA THR A 635 -25.21 8.79 -17.28
C THR A 635 -24.92 7.33 -16.96
N TYR A 636 -23.68 7.04 -16.58
CA TYR A 636 -23.31 5.68 -16.18
C TYR A 636 -24.24 5.12 -15.09
N PRO A 637 -24.50 3.80 -15.09
CA PRO A 637 -24.03 2.82 -16.09
C PRO A 637 -24.78 2.91 -17.44
N PHE A 638 -24.10 2.61 -18.56
CA PHE A 638 -24.71 2.56 -19.90
C PHE A 638 -25.05 1.13 -20.31
N GLY A 639 -26.15 0.92 -21.02
CA GLY A 639 -26.45 -0.31 -21.73
C GLY A 639 -25.56 -0.53 -22.95
N PHE A 640 -25.46 -1.78 -23.40
CA PHE A 640 -24.67 -2.16 -24.58
C PHE A 640 -25.15 -1.52 -25.90
N ASP A 641 -26.40 -1.07 -25.96
CA ASP A 641 -27.02 -0.41 -27.10
C ASP A 641 -26.86 1.12 -27.07
N GLU A 642 -26.50 1.70 -25.92
CA GLU A 642 -26.29 3.13 -25.77
C GLU A 642 -24.88 3.54 -26.21
N MET A 643 -23.87 2.71 -25.92
CA MET A 643 -22.46 3.04 -26.13
C MET A 643 -21.73 1.98 -26.99
N ARG A 644 -20.88 2.45 -27.92
CA ARG A 644 -19.91 1.63 -28.65
C ARG A 644 -18.44 1.99 -28.34
N PHE A 645 -17.54 1.05 -28.53
CA PHE A 645 -16.08 1.23 -28.49
C PHE A 645 -15.55 1.56 -29.89
N GLU A 646 -14.51 2.39 -29.97
CA GLU A 646 -13.86 2.73 -31.24
C GLU A 646 -12.87 1.65 -31.66
N GLN A 647 -12.00 1.24 -30.74
CA GLN A 647 -11.02 0.17 -30.96
C GLN A 647 -10.63 -0.48 -29.64
N ILE A 648 -10.97 -1.76 -29.44
CA ILE A 648 -10.51 -2.53 -28.28
C ILE A 648 -9.07 -2.96 -28.52
N VAL A 649 -8.14 -2.37 -27.78
CA VAL A 649 -6.71 -2.69 -27.90
C VAL A 649 -6.21 -3.62 -26.80
N ASP A 650 -6.93 -3.72 -25.69
CA ASP A 650 -6.59 -4.60 -24.57
C ASP A 650 -7.81 -4.95 -23.71
N MET A 651 -7.76 -6.09 -23.02
CA MET A 651 -8.83 -6.59 -22.15
C MET A 651 -8.24 -7.30 -20.93
N GLU A 652 -8.79 -7.07 -19.73
CA GLU A 652 -8.33 -7.65 -18.47
C GLU A 652 -9.54 -8.07 -17.63
N TRP A 653 -9.57 -9.31 -17.15
CA TRP A 653 -10.66 -9.81 -16.32
C TRP A 653 -10.44 -9.46 -14.85
N VAL A 654 -11.40 -8.74 -14.26
CA VAL A 654 -11.35 -8.32 -12.86
C VAL A 654 -12.08 -9.33 -12.00
N GLU A 655 -11.39 -10.38 -11.56
CA GLU A 655 -11.92 -11.50 -10.75
C GLU A 655 -12.80 -11.05 -9.58
N ARG A 656 -12.34 -10.04 -8.82
CA ARG A 656 -13.07 -9.43 -7.70
C ARG A 656 -14.52 -9.05 -8.04
N TYR A 657 -14.75 -8.66 -9.29
CA TYR A 657 -16.01 -8.19 -9.81
C TYR A 657 -16.55 -9.08 -10.93
N GLY A 658 -15.94 -10.22 -11.29
CA GLY A 658 -16.44 -11.03 -12.41
C GLY A 658 -16.82 -10.20 -13.66
N ALA A 659 -16.01 -9.19 -14.00
CA ALA A 659 -16.30 -8.22 -15.05
C ALA A 659 -15.05 -7.91 -15.86
N LEU A 660 -15.24 -7.50 -17.11
CA LEU A 660 -14.17 -7.30 -18.08
C LEU A 660 -13.76 -5.82 -18.13
N LEU A 661 -12.52 -5.49 -17.77
CA LEU A 661 -11.94 -4.18 -18.00
C LEU A 661 -11.45 -4.09 -19.45
N ILE A 662 -11.86 -3.05 -20.16
CA ILE A 662 -11.55 -2.82 -21.57
C ILE A 662 -10.75 -1.53 -21.73
N GLN A 663 -9.69 -1.64 -22.53
CA GLN A 663 -8.92 -0.53 -23.06
C GLN A 663 -9.42 -0.17 -24.47
N ASP A 664 -10.13 0.96 -24.58
CA ASP A 664 -10.69 1.46 -25.84
C ASP A 664 -9.87 2.64 -26.38
N GLN A 665 -9.21 2.46 -27.53
CA GLN A 665 -8.35 3.45 -28.17
C GLN A 665 -9.13 4.32 -29.17
N GLN A 666 -9.02 5.63 -28.99
CA GLN A 666 -9.70 6.62 -29.80
C GLN A 666 -8.80 7.22 -30.90
N GLU A 667 -9.37 7.56 -32.05
CA GLU A 667 -8.63 8.23 -33.14
C GLU A 667 -8.33 9.70 -32.81
N LEU A 668 -7.06 10.08 -32.99
CA LEU A 668 -6.67 11.48 -33.05
C LEU A 668 -7.04 12.03 -34.44
N GLY A 669 -8.04 12.90 -34.50
CA GLY A 669 -8.30 13.69 -35.71
C GLY A 669 -7.06 14.49 -36.12
N GLY A 670 -6.85 14.69 -37.42
CA GLY A 670 -5.77 15.53 -37.94
C GLY A 670 -5.72 16.88 -37.22
N GLY A 671 -4.54 17.26 -36.71
CA GLY A 671 -4.33 18.31 -35.71
C GLY A 671 -5.14 19.60 -35.92
N ASN A 672 -5.70 20.12 -34.83
CA ASN A 672 -6.43 21.38 -34.82
C ASN A 672 -5.47 22.57 -34.79
N SER A 673 -5.52 23.43 -35.79
CA SER A 673 -4.66 24.63 -35.90
C SER A 673 -4.85 25.66 -34.77
N ARG A 674 -5.92 25.55 -33.97
CA ARG A 674 -6.17 26.37 -32.77
C ARG A 674 -5.61 25.76 -31.48
N LEU A 675 -5.32 24.47 -31.46
CA LEU A 675 -4.63 23.83 -30.33
C LEU A 675 -3.13 23.97 -30.61
N HIS A 676 -2.45 24.82 -29.84
CA HIS A 676 -0.99 24.99 -29.93
C HIS A 676 -0.18 23.74 -29.50
N ARG A 677 -0.85 22.61 -29.21
CA ARG A 677 -0.27 21.33 -28.78
C ARG A 677 -0.97 20.18 -29.50
N GLU A 678 -0.19 19.17 -29.90
CA GLU A 678 -0.71 17.89 -30.37
C GLU A 678 -1.42 17.16 -29.21
N GLN A 679 -2.55 16.51 -29.50
CA GLN A 679 -3.22 15.64 -28.54
C GLN A 679 -2.41 14.37 -28.37
N THR A 680 -2.12 13.98 -27.12
CA THR A 680 -1.20 12.86 -26.85
C THR A 680 -1.89 11.65 -26.21
N GLU A 681 -3.05 11.85 -25.60
CA GLU A 681 -3.85 10.89 -24.86
C GLU A 681 -4.88 10.24 -25.79
N ARG A 682 -5.16 8.94 -25.60
CA ARG A 682 -5.96 8.16 -26.59
C ARG A 682 -6.84 7.06 -26.00
N ILE A 683 -6.76 6.76 -24.70
CA ILE A 683 -7.28 5.50 -24.15
C ILE A 683 -8.40 5.71 -23.15
N HIS A 684 -9.56 5.08 -23.32
CA HIS A 684 -10.63 5.02 -22.32
C HIS A 684 -10.64 3.66 -21.61
N LEU A 685 -10.80 3.66 -20.28
CA LEU A 685 -10.97 2.44 -19.49
C LEU A 685 -12.43 2.25 -19.10
N ARG A 686 -12.98 1.08 -19.44
CA ARG A 686 -14.39 0.75 -19.33
C ARG A 686 -14.55 -0.61 -18.66
N LEU A 687 -15.30 -0.69 -17.57
CA LEU A 687 -15.64 -1.97 -16.98
C LEU A 687 -16.94 -2.46 -17.61
N VAL A 688 -16.93 -3.66 -18.17
CA VAL A 688 -18.04 -4.27 -18.89
C VAL A 688 -18.55 -5.46 -18.08
N ASP A 689 -19.76 -5.28 -17.57
CA ASP A 689 -20.55 -6.34 -16.94
C ASP A 689 -21.33 -7.06 -18.05
N LEU A 690 -20.81 -8.23 -18.45
CA LEU A 690 -21.38 -9.02 -19.53
C LEU A 690 -22.76 -9.60 -19.18
N ASP A 691 -23.01 -9.86 -17.89
CA ASP A 691 -24.21 -10.54 -17.41
C ASP A 691 -25.38 -9.57 -17.30
N ASN A 692 -25.15 -8.39 -16.70
CA ASN A 692 -26.15 -7.33 -16.64
C ASN A 692 -26.21 -6.49 -17.92
N ARG A 693 -25.27 -6.71 -18.86
CA ARG A 693 -25.13 -5.96 -20.13
C ARG A 693 -24.95 -4.46 -19.91
N MET A 694 -24.12 -4.12 -18.92
CA MET A 694 -23.85 -2.75 -18.51
C MET A 694 -22.37 -2.40 -18.72
N ILE A 695 -22.13 -1.14 -19.06
CA ILE A 695 -20.81 -0.54 -19.21
C ILE A 695 -20.68 0.53 -18.14
N LEU A 696 -19.59 0.48 -17.38
CA LEU A 696 -19.25 1.39 -16.30
C LEU A 696 -17.93 2.10 -16.59
N PRO A 697 -17.71 3.29 -16.00
CA PRO A 697 -16.41 3.92 -16.07
C PRO A 697 -15.47 3.24 -15.07
N TRP A 698 -14.26 2.88 -15.50
CA TRP A 698 -13.19 2.55 -14.55
C TRP A 698 -12.41 3.82 -14.21
N ILE A 699 -13.11 4.82 -13.67
CA ILE A 699 -12.58 6.17 -13.48
C ILE A 699 -12.67 6.54 -12.00
N LYS A 700 -11.51 6.85 -11.44
CA LYS A 700 -11.37 7.51 -10.16
C LYS A 700 -11.28 9.02 -10.35
N ALA A 701 -11.99 9.79 -9.52
CA ALA A 701 -11.79 11.23 -9.47
C ALA A 701 -10.37 11.55 -8.95
N ILE A 702 -9.53 12.15 -9.79
CA ILE A 702 -8.19 12.63 -9.41
C ILE A 702 -8.14 14.16 -9.53
N PRO A 703 -7.67 14.89 -8.50
CA PRO A 703 -7.50 16.33 -8.58
C PRO A 703 -6.50 16.79 -9.67
N HIS A 704 -6.97 17.69 -10.54
CA HIS A 704 -6.38 18.45 -11.65
C HIS A 704 -4.92 18.97 -11.53
N SER A 705 -4.26 18.97 -10.37
CA SER A 705 -2.82 19.31 -10.34
C SER A 705 -1.94 18.21 -10.95
N GLU A 706 -2.48 16.99 -11.13
CA GLU A 706 -1.73 15.81 -11.56
C GLU A 706 -2.16 15.24 -12.92
N ALA A 707 -3.22 15.79 -13.54
CA ALA A 707 -3.72 15.28 -14.82
C ALA A 707 -4.26 16.40 -15.74
N PHE A 708 -3.75 16.45 -16.97
CA PHE A 708 -4.18 17.39 -18.00
C PHE A 708 -5.39 16.83 -18.76
N HIS A 709 -6.45 17.62 -18.92
CA HIS A 709 -7.52 17.32 -19.88
C HIS A 709 -7.36 18.13 -21.15
N MET A 710 -7.51 17.48 -22.29
CA MET A 710 -7.67 18.13 -23.59
C MET A 710 -9.06 17.83 -24.16
N TRP A 711 -9.70 18.86 -24.69
CA TRP A 711 -10.94 18.74 -25.47
C TRP A 711 -10.63 18.26 -26.88
N ASN A 712 -11.24 17.16 -27.31
CA ASN A 712 -11.28 16.69 -28.69
C ASN A 712 -12.45 17.31 -29.43
N ALA A 713 -12.14 18.27 -30.30
CA ALA A 713 -13.13 18.97 -31.10
C ALA A 713 -13.72 18.12 -32.24
N LYS A 714 -13.12 16.98 -32.61
CA LYS A 714 -13.67 16.05 -33.62
C LYS A 714 -14.77 15.19 -33.03
N THR A 715 -14.63 14.77 -31.77
CA THR A 715 -15.60 13.93 -31.06
C THR A 715 -16.47 14.72 -30.08
N GLU A 716 -16.30 16.04 -30.00
CA GLU A 716 -16.93 16.92 -29.00
C GLU A 716 -16.83 16.37 -27.56
N ASN A 717 -15.70 15.76 -27.24
CA ASN A 717 -15.50 15.04 -25.98
C ASN A 717 -14.15 15.34 -25.35
N PHE A 718 -14.05 15.18 -24.03
CA PHE A 718 -12.75 15.22 -23.37
C PHE A 718 -11.98 13.92 -23.63
N VAL A 719 -10.66 14.02 -23.65
CA VAL A 719 -9.79 12.86 -23.80
C VAL A 719 -9.38 12.38 -22.40
N SER A 720 -9.27 11.07 -22.25
CA SER A 720 -8.83 10.40 -21.03
C SER A 720 -7.41 10.74 -20.59
N TYR A 721 -7.07 10.43 -19.35
CA TYR A 721 -5.75 10.60 -18.73
C TYR A 721 -4.71 9.56 -19.16
N TYR A 722 -5.15 8.48 -19.81
CA TYR A 722 -4.30 7.37 -20.19
C TYR A 722 -3.72 7.58 -21.60
N HIS A 723 -2.39 7.56 -21.68
CA HIS A 723 -1.68 7.39 -22.94
C HIS A 723 -1.78 5.94 -23.40
N LEU A 724 -1.54 5.69 -24.69
CA LEU A 724 -1.41 4.33 -25.19
C LEU A 724 -0.36 3.58 -24.37
N GLY A 725 -0.78 2.43 -23.85
CA GLY A 725 -0.01 1.65 -22.88
C GLY A 725 -0.49 0.21 -22.83
N ALA A 726 0.15 -0.55 -21.95
CA ALA A 726 -0.28 -1.86 -21.51
C ALA A 726 -0.79 -1.77 -20.06
N MET A 727 -1.79 -2.59 -19.73
CA MET A 727 -2.34 -2.72 -18.38
C MET A 727 -2.11 -4.11 -17.81
N ALA A 728 -2.21 -4.21 -16.49
CA ALA A 728 -2.37 -5.47 -15.76
C ALA A 728 -3.09 -5.21 -14.43
N ILE A 729 -3.86 -6.19 -13.95
CA ILE A 729 -4.61 -6.08 -12.68
C ILE A 729 -4.01 -7.01 -11.61
N ALA A 730 -3.72 -6.47 -10.43
CA ALA A 730 -3.39 -7.29 -9.25
C ALA A 730 -4.67 -7.96 -8.74
N ARG A 731 -4.66 -9.30 -8.67
CA ARG A 731 -5.87 -10.10 -8.38
C ARG A 731 -6.40 -9.86 -6.97
N ASP A 732 -5.53 -9.75 -5.98
CA ASP A 732 -5.92 -9.68 -4.58
C ASP A 732 -6.60 -8.35 -4.23
N ASP A 733 -6.01 -7.23 -4.70
CA ASP A 733 -6.43 -5.89 -4.33
C ASP A 733 -7.16 -5.08 -5.43
N ALA A 734 -7.26 -5.65 -6.64
CA ALA A 734 -7.82 -5.05 -7.86
C ALA A 734 -7.17 -3.73 -8.28
N SER A 735 -5.91 -3.49 -7.88
CA SER A 735 -5.15 -2.34 -8.35
C SER A 735 -4.69 -2.52 -9.79
N LEU A 736 -4.79 -1.44 -10.56
CA LEU A 736 -4.38 -1.35 -11.96
C LEU A 736 -2.94 -0.87 -12.05
N VAL A 737 -2.09 -1.63 -12.74
CA VAL A 737 -0.76 -1.20 -13.14
C VAL A 737 -0.81 -0.76 -14.61
N TRP A 738 -0.27 0.42 -14.90
CA TRP A 738 -0.25 1.00 -16.24
C TRP A 738 1.17 1.32 -16.68
N VAL A 739 1.53 0.92 -17.90
CA VAL A 739 2.83 1.23 -18.53
C VAL A 739 2.60 1.96 -19.85
N GLU A 740 3.12 3.19 -19.97
CA GLU A 740 2.97 3.98 -21.20
C GLU A 740 4.01 3.58 -22.26
N HIS A 741 3.60 3.36 -23.51
CA HIS A 741 4.50 2.88 -24.57
C HIS A 741 5.58 3.90 -24.94
N ASP A 742 5.26 5.17 -25.11
CA ASP A 742 6.22 6.15 -25.65
C ASP A 742 7.04 6.88 -24.56
N ARG A 743 6.90 6.48 -23.29
CA ARG A 743 7.41 7.21 -22.13
C ARG A 743 7.97 6.27 -21.07
N SER A 744 8.95 6.74 -20.29
CA SER A 744 9.36 6.04 -19.07
C SER A 744 8.39 6.37 -17.94
N ARG A 745 7.13 5.93 -18.08
CA ARG A 745 6.09 6.14 -17.09
C ARG A 745 5.38 4.84 -16.75
N VAL A 746 5.39 4.53 -15.46
CA VAL A 746 4.67 3.40 -14.86
C VAL A 746 3.94 3.93 -13.64
N PHE A 747 2.67 3.62 -13.49
CA PHE A 747 1.90 4.00 -12.30
C PHE A 747 0.94 2.90 -11.88
N ARG A 748 0.63 2.88 -10.58
CA ARG A 748 -0.38 2.02 -9.97
C ARG A 748 -1.54 2.87 -9.51
N LEU A 749 -2.75 2.48 -9.88
CA LEU A 749 -3.99 3.06 -9.40
C LEU A 749 -4.70 2.02 -8.55
N ALA A 750 -5.16 2.43 -7.38
CA ALA A 750 -6.00 1.55 -6.58
C ALA A 750 -7.37 1.34 -7.25
N ASP A 751 -8.09 0.31 -6.79
CA ASP A 751 -9.41 -0.11 -7.28
C ASP A 751 -10.32 1.04 -7.76
N GLY A 752 -10.66 1.00 -9.06
CA GLY A 752 -11.42 2.05 -9.74
C GLY A 752 -12.88 2.12 -9.31
N LEU A 753 -13.53 0.99 -9.02
CA LEU A 753 -14.95 0.96 -8.64
C LEU A 753 -15.19 1.52 -7.24
N LEU A 754 -14.27 1.28 -6.30
CA LEU A 754 -14.36 1.94 -4.99
C LEU A 754 -14.30 3.47 -5.16
N GLY A 755 -13.45 3.95 -6.08
CA GLY A 755 -13.40 5.36 -6.46
C GLY A 755 -14.77 5.88 -6.91
N VAL A 756 -15.45 5.15 -7.81
CA VAL A 756 -16.80 5.50 -8.30
C VAL A 756 -17.82 5.55 -7.15
N GLN A 757 -17.86 4.55 -6.27
CA GLN A 757 -18.79 4.50 -5.12
C GLN A 757 -18.62 5.68 -4.17
N LYS A 758 -17.39 6.18 -4.03
CA LYS A 758 -17.04 7.32 -3.18
C LYS A 758 -17.43 8.68 -3.78
N THR A 759 -17.94 8.72 -5.01
CA THR A 759 -18.37 9.97 -5.64
C THR A 759 -19.82 10.36 -5.27
N GLY A 760 -20.08 11.67 -5.25
CA GLY A 760 -21.37 12.22 -4.84
C GLY A 760 -22.40 12.37 -5.96
N ASN A 761 -23.68 12.41 -5.59
CA ASN A 761 -24.81 12.54 -6.49
C ASN A 761 -24.97 14.00 -6.99
N LEU A 762 -25.19 14.17 -8.31
CA LEU A 762 -25.46 15.48 -8.93
C LEU A 762 -26.56 15.34 -10.00
N HIS A 763 -27.72 15.97 -9.77
CA HIS A 763 -28.76 16.18 -10.78
C HIS A 763 -28.77 17.64 -11.24
N THR A 764 -28.55 17.95 -12.52
CA THR A 764 -28.72 19.31 -13.05
C THR A 764 -29.81 19.36 -14.13
N HIS A 765 -30.79 20.27 -13.96
CA HIS A 765 -31.79 20.60 -14.98
C HIS A 765 -31.35 21.76 -15.90
N TYR A 766 -30.19 22.38 -15.63
CA TYR A 766 -29.75 23.59 -16.32
C TYR A 766 -28.24 23.55 -16.59
N GLY A 767 -27.87 23.30 -17.85
CA GLY A 767 -26.52 23.51 -18.39
C GLY A 767 -25.65 22.25 -18.44
N ALA A 768 -25.22 21.90 -19.65
CA ALA A 768 -24.23 20.86 -19.89
C ALA A 768 -22.84 21.35 -19.45
N ILE A 769 -22.22 20.64 -18.52
CA ILE A 769 -20.77 20.56 -18.47
C ILE A 769 -20.46 19.38 -19.39
N HIS A 770 -20.03 19.65 -20.64
CA HIS A 770 -19.69 18.63 -21.65
C HIS A 770 -18.43 17.80 -21.31
N LEU A 771 -17.99 17.86 -20.04
CA LEU A 771 -17.07 16.87 -19.51
C LEU A 771 -17.88 15.60 -19.32
N PHE A 772 -17.24 14.44 -19.51
CA PHE A 772 -17.80 13.19 -18.99
C PHE A 772 -18.45 13.49 -17.65
N ASN A 773 -19.71 13.12 -17.46
CA ASN A 773 -20.32 13.10 -16.15
C ASN A 773 -20.22 11.67 -15.61
N PRO A 774 -19.00 11.09 -15.37
CA PRO A 774 -18.91 9.76 -14.78
C PRO A 774 -19.38 9.77 -13.32
N ILE A 775 -19.68 10.96 -12.78
CA ILE A 775 -20.13 11.22 -11.42
C ILE A 775 -21.58 11.68 -11.49
N SER A 776 -22.42 10.80 -12.00
CA SER A 776 -23.84 10.90 -11.77
C SER A 776 -24.20 10.25 -10.44
N SER A 777 -25.37 10.64 -9.95
CA SER A 777 -26.01 10.01 -8.81
C SER A 777 -26.30 8.53 -9.00
N GLU A 778 -26.61 8.15 -10.23
CA GLU A 778 -27.03 6.81 -10.59
C GLU A 778 -25.84 5.86 -10.62
N GLY A 779 -24.69 6.30 -11.15
CA GLY A 779 -23.49 5.47 -11.21
C GLY A 779 -22.97 5.06 -9.83
N SER A 780 -22.79 6.01 -8.91
CA SER A 780 -22.27 5.69 -7.57
C SER A 780 -23.27 4.94 -6.69
N ALA A 781 -24.58 5.21 -6.84
CA ALA A 781 -25.63 4.46 -6.17
C ALA A 781 -25.72 3.03 -6.72
N TRP A 782 -25.67 2.85 -8.04
CA TRP A 782 -25.71 1.54 -8.67
C TRP A 782 -24.48 0.69 -8.31
N VAL A 783 -23.27 1.26 -8.35
CA VAL A 783 -22.05 0.56 -7.91
C VAL A 783 -22.15 0.18 -6.43
N GLY A 784 -22.64 1.08 -5.60
CA GLY A 784 -22.90 0.79 -4.19
C GLY A 784 -23.87 -0.38 -4.02
N ASN A 785 -25.02 -0.35 -4.68
CA ASN A 785 -26.06 -1.35 -4.46
C ASN A 785 -25.76 -2.72 -5.08
N ASN A 786 -25.01 -2.78 -6.18
CA ASN A 786 -24.78 -4.03 -6.93
C ASN A 786 -23.40 -4.64 -6.69
N TRP A 787 -22.34 -3.83 -6.60
CA TRP A 787 -20.96 -4.34 -6.52
C TRP A 787 -20.34 -4.28 -5.12
N ARG A 788 -20.84 -3.39 -4.26
CA ARG A 788 -20.39 -3.21 -2.86
C ARG A 788 -18.86 -3.21 -2.72
N PRO A 789 -18.11 -2.37 -3.46
CA PRO A 789 -16.65 -2.40 -3.40
C PRO A 789 -16.09 -2.02 -2.01
N ASP A 790 -16.91 -1.40 -1.15
CA ASP A 790 -16.64 -1.16 0.27
C ASP A 790 -16.31 -2.44 1.08
N ARG A 791 -16.80 -3.62 0.67
CA ARG A 791 -16.49 -4.89 1.37
C ARG A 791 -15.00 -5.26 1.32
N PHE A 792 -14.26 -4.71 0.35
CA PHE A 792 -12.85 -4.99 0.13
C PHE A 792 -11.91 -3.93 0.74
N MET A 793 -12.42 -3.04 1.58
CA MET A 793 -11.61 -1.97 2.17
C MET A 793 -10.36 -2.47 2.92
N GLY A 794 -10.42 -3.67 3.51
CA GLY A 794 -9.31 -4.30 4.23
C GLY A 794 -8.26 -4.98 3.35
N THR A 795 -8.54 -5.21 2.06
CA THR A 795 -7.63 -5.88 1.11
C THR A 795 -7.15 -4.94 0.01
N ARG A 796 -7.18 -3.63 0.24
CA ARG A 796 -6.69 -2.63 -0.72
C ARG A 796 -5.20 -2.40 -0.54
N HIS A 797 -4.52 -2.12 -1.65
CA HIS A 797 -3.14 -1.67 -1.62
C HIS A 797 -2.93 -0.51 -0.65
N GLU A 798 -1.96 -0.69 0.25
CA GLU A 798 -1.49 0.35 1.15
C GLU A 798 0.05 0.33 1.16
N PRO A 799 0.73 1.39 0.69
CA PRO A 799 2.19 1.40 0.65
C PRO A 799 2.85 1.34 2.04
N ILE A 800 2.20 1.94 3.03
CA ILE A 800 2.63 1.97 4.44
C ILE A 800 1.47 1.46 5.29
N PRO A 801 1.61 0.31 5.97
CA PRO A 801 0.54 -0.24 6.81
C PRO A 801 0.07 0.75 7.88
N ARG A 802 -1.23 1.06 7.88
CA ARG A 802 -1.88 2.02 8.78
C ARG A 802 -3.02 1.37 9.56
N ARG A 803 -3.34 1.93 10.72
CA ARG A 803 -4.52 1.54 11.50
C ARG A 803 -5.80 2.00 10.80
N GLY A 804 -6.78 1.10 10.67
CA GLY A 804 -8.06 1.37 10.01
C GLY A 804 -8.41 0.28 8.96
N PRO A 805 -8.97 0.64 7.80
CA PRO A 805 -9.49 1.97 7.46
C PRO A 805 -10.68 2.37 8.33
N PHE A 806 -10.63 3.62 8.82
CA PHE A 806 -11.78 4.34 9.32
C PHE A 806 -12.59 4.91 8.17
N VAL A 807 -13.89 5.08 8.36
CA VAL A 807 -14.81 5.54 7.33
C VAL A 807 -15.31 6.94 7.66
N ALA A 808 -15.09 7.88 6.74
CA ALA A 808 -15.77 9.17 6.78
C ALA A 808 -16.91 9.20 5.76
N LEU A 809 -18.04 9.81 6.11
CA LEU A 809 -19.11 10.15 5.17
C LEU A 809 -19.22 11.67 5.07
N MET A 810 -19.06 12.21 3.87
CA MET A 810 -19.37 13.60 3.55
C MET A 810 -20.77 13.70 2.95
N VAL A 811 -21.67 14.38 3.65
CA VAL A 811 -23.02 14.68 3.19
C VAL A 811 -23.11 16.14 2.80
N GLY A 812 -23.54 16.43 1.58
CA GLY A 812 -23.60 17.82 1.13
C GLY A 812 -24.39 18.10 -0.12
N SER A 813 -24.01 19.16 -0.81
CA SER A 813 -24.63 19.67 -2.00
C SER A 813 -23.70 19.61 -3.20
N SER A 814 -24.17 20.06 -4.36
CA SER A 814 -23.34 20.21 -5.55
C SER A 814 -22.10 21.08 -5.34
N MET A 815 -22.09 21.96 -4.34
CA MET A 815 -20.92 22.78 -3.98
C MET A 815 -19.75 21.97 -3.42
N SER A 816 -20.02 20.80 -2.83
CA SER A 816 -19.00 19.89 -2.31
C SER A 816 -18.63 18.80 -3.33
N SER A 817 -19.34 18.72 -4.45
CA SER A 817 -19.25 17.59 -5.37
C SER A 817 -18.45 17.85 -6.64
N VAL A 818 -18.43 19.07 -7.17
CA VAL A 818 -17.79 19.36 -8.46
C VAL A 818 -17.20 20.77 -8.50
N SER A 819 -16.24 20.98 -9.41
CA SER A 819 -15.73 22.31 -9.77
C SER A 819 -16.43 22.87 -11.01
N ASP A 820 -16.45 24.20 -11.16
CA ASP A 820 -17.02 24.88 -12.34
C ASP A 820 -16.24 24.60 -13.65
N ARG A 821 -15.01 24.05 -13.55
CA ARG A 821 -14.13 23.78 -14.70
C ARG A 821 -14.06 22.30 -15.07
N ILE A 822 -14.18 21.42 -14.09
CA ILE A 822 -13.88 19.98 -14.17
C ILE A 822 -14.85 19.23 -13.27
N GLY A 823 -15.70 18.41 -13.87
CA GLY A 823 -16.75 17.65 -13.17
C GLY A 823 -16.20 16.55 -12.26
N SER A 824 -15.05 15.94 -12.61
CA SER A 824 -14.39 14.93 -11.78
C SER A 824 -13.60 15.49 -10.60
N TYR A 825 -13.60 16.81 -10.39
CA TYR A 825 -12.85 17.47 -9.34
C TYR A 825 -13.77 17.85 -8.18
N SER A 826 -13.78 17.05 -7.10
CA SER A 826 -14.67 17.23 -5.95
C SER A 826 -13.96 17.71 -4.68
N LEU A 827 -14.67 18.45 -3.83
CA LEU A 827 -14.17 18.84 -2.51
C LEU A 827 -14.02 17.61 -1.61
N GLY A 828 -14.96 16.67 -1.65
CA GLY A 828 -14.87 15.45 -0.84
C GLY A 828 -13.61 14.64 -1.12
N ARG A 829 -13.26 14.45 -2.39
CA ARG A 829 -12.04 13.71 -2.77
C ARG A 829 -10.77 14.47 -2.39
N ARG A 830 -10.73 15.80 -2.62
CA ARG A 830 -9.56 16.57 -2.19
C ARG A 830 -9.42 16.57 -0.67
N LEU A 831 -10.53 16.67 0.07
CA LEU A 831 -10.55 16.61 1.53
C LEU A 831 -10.11 15.23 2.04
N GLU A 832 -10.52 14.14 1.39
CA GLU A 832 -10.03 12.79 1.69
C GLU A 832 -8.50 12.73 1.64
N LEU A 833 -7.90 13.22 0.55
CA LEU A 833 -6.44 13.21 0.39
C LEU A 833 -5.73 14.07 1.43
N GLU A 834 -6.26 15.25 1.75
CA GLU A 834 -5.70 16.11 2.79
C GLU A 834 -5.80 15.48 4.20
N LEU A 835 -6.93 14.83 4.51
CA LEU A 835 -7.12 14.14 5.79
C LEU A 835 -6.27 12.87 5.87
N GLN A 836 -6.15 12.10 4.79
CA GLN A 836 -5.25 10.95 4.72
C GLN A 836 -3.81 11.38 4.95
N ALA A 837 -3.38 12.49 4.33
CA ALA A 837 -2.03 13.01 4.55
C ALA A 837 -1.79 13.48 5.99
N GLU A 838 -2.77 14.12 6.65
CA GLU A 838 -2.62 14.52 8.05
C GLU A 838 -2.64 13.31 9.00
N LEU A 839 -3.65 12.44 8.89
CA LEU A 839 -3.87 11.31 9.79
C LEU A 839 -2.86 10.18 9.57
N GLY A 840 -2.47 9.91 8.33
CA GLY A 840 -1.47 8.90 8.00
C GLY A 840 -0.11 9.28 8.55
N VAL A 841 0.33 10.51 8.28
CA VAL A 841 1.64 11.00 8.73
C VAL A 841 1.72 11.16 10.24
N ARG A 842 0.66 11.66 10.89
CA ARG A 842 0.75 12.10 12.30
C ARG A 842 0.22 11.10 13.30
N ASP A 843 -0.70 10.23 12.88
CA ASP A 843 -1.39 9.29 13.74
C ASP A 843 -1.31 7.84 13.25
N ASN A 844 -0.67 7.59 12.10
CA ASN A 844 -0.63 6.30 11.41
C ASN A 844 -2.05 5.73 11.17
N ILE A 845 -2.99 6.60 10.81
CA ILE A 845 -4.40 6.28 10.60
C ILE A 845 -4.75 6.38 9.12
N ARG A 846 -5.42 5.36 8.59
CA ARG A 846 -6.08 5.41 7.28
C ARG A 846 -7.54 5.83 7.43
N LEU A 847 -7.95 6.84 6.68
CA LEU A 847 -9.34 7.31 6.59
C LEU A 847 -9.82 7.26 5.14
N ASP A 848 -10.84 6.47 4.84
CA ASP A 848 -11.50 6.41 3.53
C ASP A 848 -12.78 7.25 3.58
N LEU A 849 -12.95 8.22 2.67
CA LEU A 849 -14.08 9.13 2.65
C LEU A 849 -15.06 8.78 1.52
N PHE A 850 -16.31 8.55 1.90
CA PHE A 850 -17.45 8.40 1.00
C PHE A 850 -18.18 9.72 0.87
N GLN A 851 -18.65 10.04 -0.33
CA GLN A 851 -19.37 11.28 -0.60
C GLN A 851 -20.82 10.99 -1.02
N ARG A 852 -21.77 11.68 -0.38
CA ARG A 852 -23.20 11.69 -0.73
C ARG A 852 -23.69 13.12 -0.81
N THR A 853 -23.81 13.62 -2.04
CA THR A 853 -24.23 14.99 -2.31
C THR A 853 -25.50 15.00 -3.16
N ALA A 854 -26.22 16.12 -3.19
CA ALA A 854 -27.27 16.33 -4.18
C ALA A 854 -27.37 17.80 -4.59
N SER A 855 -27.95 18.06 -5.75
CA SER A 855 -28.06 19.41 -6.29
C SER A 855 -28.96 20.30 -5.43
N ALA A 856 -28.39 21.36 -4.85
CA ALA A 856 -29.08 22.30 -3.96
C ALA A 856 -29.94 21.59 -2.88
N ALA A 857 -29.38 20.53 -2.28
CA ALA A 857 -30.03 19.69 -1.29
C ALA A 857 -30.64 20.50 -0.12
N ALA A 858 -31.88 20.21 0.25
CA ALA A 858 -32.49 20.78 1.46
C ALA A 858 -32.01 20.04 2.72
N PHE A 859 -32.06 20.69 3.88
CA PHE A 859 -31.51 20.14 5.12
C PHE A 859 -32.10 18.79 5.51
N TYR A 860 -33.43 18.62 5.41
CA TYR A 860 -34.08 17.32 5.67
C TYR A 860 -33.66 16.24 4.66
N TYR A 861 -33.40 16.62 3.41
CA TYR A 861 -32.96 15.71 2.36
C TYR A 861 -31.51 15.28 2.57
N SER A 862 -30.63 16.21 2.98
CA SER A 862 -29.27 15.88 3.41
C SER A 862 -29.26 14.95 4.62
N ALA A 863 -30.12 15.18 5.63
CA ALA A 863 -30.27 14.25 6.74
C ALA A 863 -30.77 12.85 6.28
N GLY A 864 -31.65 12.81 5.27
CA GLY A 864 -32.09 11.59 4.61
C GLY A 864 -30.96 10.85 3.88
N MET A 865 -30.04 11.55 3.21
CA MET A 865 -28.90 10.90 2.54
C MET A 865 -27.97 10.16 3.52
N PHE A 866 -27.83 10.65 4.76
CA PHE A 866 -27.09 9.93 5.80
C PHE A 866 -27.81 8.63 6.19
N GLU A 867 -29.11 8.72 6.42
CA GLU A 867 -29.96 7.57 6.71
C GLU A 867 -29.91 6.54 5.58
N GLU A 868 -30.13 6.96 4.33
CA GLU A 868 -30.07 6.10 3.13
C GLU A 868 -28.71 5.43 2.96
N PHE A 869 -27.61 6.12 3.25
CA PHE A 869 -26.28 5.51 3.17
C PHE A 869 -26.11 4.37 4.17
N VAL A 870 -26.53 4.59 5.41
CA VAL A 870 -26.44 3.59 6.49
C VAL A 870 -27.42 2.43 6.25
N GLU A 871 -28.67 2.74 5.93
CA GLU A 871 -29.73 1.75 5.73
C GLU A 871 -29.60 1.00 4.40
N GLY A 872 -29.02 1.62 3.38
CA GLY A 872 -28.71 1.03 2.07
C GLY A 872 -27.47 0.14 2.07
N GLY A 873 -26.96 -0.24 3.25
CA GLY A 873 -25.82 -1.14 3.40
C GLY A 873 -24.45 -0.50 3.25
N GLY A 874 -24.34 0.84 3.23
CA GLY A 874 -23.02 1.50 3.28
C GLY A 874 -22.26 1.18 4.58
N PRO A 875 -20.92 1.24 4.57
CA PRO A 875 -20.13 0.94 5.76
C PRO A 875 -20.41 1.99 6.86
N PRO A 876 -20.60 1.58 8.12
CA PRO A 876 -20.82 2.50 9.22
C PRO A 876 -19.74 3.59 9.30
N PRO A 877 -20.11 4.89 9.25
CA PRO A 877 -19.13 5.96 9.30
C PRO A 877 -18.66 6.23 10.73
N ASP A 878 -17.34 6.35 10.90
CA ASP A 878 -16.70 6.85 12.12
C ASP A 878 -16.85 8.38 12.24
N VAL A 879 -16.80 9.08 11.10
CA VAL A 879 -16.90 10.54 11.02
C VAL A 879 -17.96 10.94 9.99
N LEU A 880 -18.86 11.84 10.36
CA LEU A 880 -19.84 12.47 9.47
C LEU A 880 -19.48 13.94 9.27
N LEU A 881 -19.07 14.29 8.05
CA LEU A 881 -18.85 15.68 7.61
C LEU A 881 -20.12 16.18 6.93
N PHE A 882 -20.84 17.12 7.56
CA PHE A 882 -22.14 17.56 7.11
C PHE A 882 -22.13 19.02 6.63
N GLU A 883 -22.43 19.24 5.36
CA GLU A 883 -22.44 20.57 4.75
C GLU A 883 -23.61 21.41 5.26
N LEU A 884 -23.30 22.61 5.74
CA LEU A 884 -24.25 23.70 5.92
C LEU A 884 -24.07 24.72 4.79
N HIS A 885 -25.14 25.04 4.07
CA HIS A 885 -25.09 25.99 2.96
C HIS A 885 -26.39 26.80 2.85
N ASP A 886 -26.36 27.93 2.15
CA ASP A 886 -27.58 28.66 1.78
C ASP A 886 -27.63 29.03 0.29
N PHE A 887 -27.98 28.03 -0.53
CA PHE A 887 -28.22 28.24 -1.95
C PHE A 887 -29.62 28.79 -2.20
N ASN A 888 -29.75 30.12 -2.40
CA ASN A 888 -31.00 30.79 -2.80
C ASN A 888 -32.21 30.44 -1.89
N HIS A 889 -32.00 30.34 -0.57
CA HIS A 889 -33.03 29.97 0.42
C HIS A 889 -33.64 28.58 0.22
N ARG A 890 -33.00 27.69 -0.54
CA ARG A 890 -33.49 26.33 -0.78
C ARG A 890 -33.14 25.36 0.33
N PHE A 891 -32.09 25.64 1.11
CA PHE A 891 -31.62 24.74 2.16
C PHE A 891 -32.72 24.44 3.20
N PHE A 892 -33.55 25.43 3.54
CA PHE A 892 -34.65 25.25 4.50
C PHE A 892 -36.01 24.92 3.87
N ARG A 893 -36.04 24.50 2.59
CA ARG A 893 -37.27 23.97 1.98
C ARG A 893 -37.69 22.73 2.78
N GLY A 894 -38.91 22.72 3.31
CA GLY A 894 -39.43 21.60 4.12
C GLY A 894 -39.13 21.71 5.63
N THR A 895 -38.25 22.62 6.06
CA THR A 895 -37.92 22.87 7.48
C THR A 895 -38.04 24.37 7.80
N LYS A 896 -39.26 24.89 7.79
CA LYS A 896 -39.53 26.34 7.86
C LYS A 896 -39.36 26.88 9.28
N THR A 897 -39.69 26.08 10.29
CA THR A 897 -39.64 26.48 11.69
C THR A 897 -38.32 26.06 12.34
N GLN A 898 -37.94 26.74 13.43
CA GLN A 898 -36.75 26.37 14.20
C GLN A 898 -36.91 24.96 14.82
N SER A 899 -38.12 24.59 15.26
CA SER A 899 -38.40 23.26 15.80
C SER A 899 -38.21 22.15 14.77
N GLU A 900 -38.65 22.34 13.52
CA GLU A 900 -38.40 21.38 12.44
C GLU A 900 -36.90 21.21 12.15
N ARG A 901 -36.13 22.31 12.22
CA ARG A 901 -34.67 22.26 12.07
C ARG A 901 -33.99 21.51 13.22
N ILE A 902 -34.40 21.77 14.46
CA ILE A 902 -33.91 21.04 15.64
C ILE A 902 -34.28 19.55 15.56
N ALA A 903 -35.46 19.21 15.03
CA ALA A 903 -35.85 17.81 14.82
C ALA A 903 -34.91 17.09 13.83
N GLN A 904 -34.47 17.77 12.77
CA GLN A 904 -33.46 17.19 11.86
C GLN A 904 -32.08 17.04 12.53
N LEU A 905 -31.66 17.98 13.38
CA LEU A 905 -30.45 17.81 14.19
C LEU A 905 -30.56 16.60 15.13
N GLY A 906 -31.71 16.40 15.78
CA GLY A 906 -31.97 15.23 16.62
C GLY A 906 -31.99 13.92 15.83
N LYS A 907 -32.47 13.94 14.57
CA LYS A 907 -32.36 12.79 13.66
C LYS A 907 -30.90 12.43 13.37
N ILE A 908 -30.09 13.43 13.03
CA ILE A 908 -28.65 13.23 12.77
C ILE A 908 -27.94 12.71 14.03
N GLU A 909 -28.26 13.26 15.20
CA GLU A 909 -27.73 12.80 16.49
C GLU A 909 -28.07 11.33 16.75
N ALA A 910 -29.34 10.95 16.57
CA ALA A 910 -29.80 9.59 16.79
C ALA A 910 -29.11 8.59 15.85
N LEU A 911 -28.99 8.92 14.56
CA LEU A 911 -28.29 8.09 13.58
C LEU A 911 -26.80 7.95 13.91
N ALA A 912 -26.14 9.06 14.27
CA ALA A 912 -24.73 9.05 14.63
C ALA A 912 -24.47 8.25 15.91
N ALA A 913 -25.36 8.34 16.90
CA ALA A 913 -25.23 7.59 18.15
C ALA A 913 -25.18 6.07 17.94
N ARG A 914 -25.86 5.54 16.91
CA ARG A 914 -25.89 4.10 16.56
C ARG A 914 -24.49 3.51 16.45
N TYR A 915 -23.59 4.19 15.73
CA TYR A 915 -22.20 3.76 15.53
C TYR A 915 -21.21 4.55 16.38
N GLY A 916 -21.71 5.46 17.20
CA GLY A 916 -20.90 6.43 17.93
C GLY A 916 -20.12 7.35 16.99
N THR A 917 -20.70 7.70 15.83
CA THR A 917 -20.11 8.56 14.80
C THR A 917 -19.85 9.98 15.32
N LEU A 918 -18.67 10.53 15.03
CA LEU A 918 -18.37 11.94 15.26
C LEU A 918 -19.04 12.80 14.18
N VAL A 919 -19.95 13.69 14.58
CA VAL A 919 -20.62 14.61 13.66
C VAL A 919 -19.95 15.98 13.65
N ILE A 920 -19.48 16.38 12.47
CA ILE A 920 -18.84 17.66 12.20
C ILE A 920 -19.66 18.39 11.13
N PHE A 921 -20.28 19.51 11.50
CA PHE A 921 -20.86 20.42 10.54
C PHE A 921 -19.80 21.38 10.00
N TYR A 922 -19.88 21.77 8.72
CA TYR A 922 -19.04 22.83 8.17
C TYR A 922 -19.87 23.84 7.37
N ASP A 923 -19.64 25.13 7.61
CA ASP A 923 -20.29 26.22 6.85
C ASP A 923 -19.59 26.42 5.50
N ASN A 924 -20.31 26.08 4.43
CA ASN A 924 -19.85 26.18 3.06
C ASN A 924 -20.33 27.45 2.34
N SER A 925 -20.98 28.37 3.06
CA SER A 925 -21.62 29.56 2.47
C SER A 925 -20.63 30.51 1.77
N ALA A 926 -19.36 30.49 2.15
CA ALA A 926 -18.32 31.36 1.60
C ALA A 926 -17.83 30.95 0.19
N ILE A 927 -17.94 29.68 -0.19
CA ILE A 927 -17.46 29.18 -1.50
C ILE A 927 -18.40 29.56 -2.65
N GLN A 928 -19.65 29.88 -2.32
CA GLN A 928 -20.69 30.14 -3.30
C GLN A 928 -20.58 31.55 -3.92
N SER A 929 -19.66 31.74 -4.87
CA SER A 929 -19.51 33.00 -5.62
C SER A 929 -20.24 32.96 -6.96
N ARG A 930 -21.14 33.93 -7.18
CA ARG A 930 -21.71 34.23 -8.51
C ARG A 930 -21.18 35.58 -8.96
N LEU A 931 -20.18 35.59 -9.85
CA LEU A 931 -19.64 36.80 -10.49
C LEU A 931 -19.22 37.91 -9.48
N ARG A 932 -18.84 37.56 -8.25
CA ARG A 932 -18.53 38.56 -7.20
C ARG A 932 -17.34 38.16 -6.33
N ASP A 933 -16.53 39.17 -6.06
CA ASP A 933 -15.48 39.13 -5.04
C ASP A 933 -16.10 39.57 -3.70
N GLY A 934 -16.39 38.62 -2.81
CA GLY A 934 -16.81 38.91 -1.43
C GLY A 934 -17.67 37.84 -0.76
N LEU A 935 -17.51 37.70 0.57
CA LEU A 935 -18.31 36.81 1.42
C LEU A 935 -19.80 37.06 1.23
N ARG A 936 -20.55 36.00 0.94
CA ARG A 936 -22.01 36.03 0.97
C ARG A 936 -22.46 36.20 2.43
N HIS A 937 -23.56 36.94 2.65
CA HIS A 937 -24.11 37.06 3.99
C HIS A 937 -24.69 35.71 4.42
N THR A 938 -24.25 35.16 5.55
CA THR A 938 -24.89 33.99 6.15
C THR A 938 -26.29 34.38 6.62
N HIS A 939 -27.30 33.71 6.07
CA HIS A 939 -28.70 34.00 6.38
C HIS A 939 -28.99 33.81 7.87
N ARG A 940 -29.98 34.53 8.39
CA ARG A 940 -30.29 34.54 9.82
C ARG A 940 -30.62 33.13 10.33
N GLU A 941 -31.46 32.41 9.59
CA GLU A 941 -31.92 31.05 9.90
C GLU A 941 -30.76 30.05 9.94
N LEU A 942 -29.75 30.24 9.08
CA LEU A 942 -28.54 29.42 9.08
C LEU A 942 -27.65 29.72 10.29
N ARG A 943 -27.51 31.01 10.67
CA ARG A 943 -26.82 31.39 11.91
C ARG A 943 -27.55 30.86 13.16
N GLU A 944 -28.88 30.87 13.16
CA GLU A 944 -29.70 30.25 14.20
C GLU A 944 -29.45 28.73 14.27
N LEU A 945 -29.42 28.04 13.13
CA LEU A 945 -29.09 26.61 13.07
C LEU A 945 -27.68 26.31 13.58
N ILE A 946 -26.67 27.07 13.18
CA ILE A 946 -25.29 26.94 13.66
C ILE A 946 -25.23 27.11 15.19
N ALA A 947 -25.92 28.12 15.72
CA ALA A 947 -25.99 28.34 17.16
C ALA A 947 -26.71 27.21 17.91
N ASP A 948 -27.75 26.64 17.31
CA ASP A 948 -28.48 25.49 17.87
C ASP A 948 -27.64 24.21 17.83
N ALA A 949 -26.94 23.93 16.72
CA ALA A 949 -26.03 22.79 16.60
C ALA A 949 -24.90 22.84 17.65
N LYS A 950 -24.25 24.01 17.80
CA LYS A 950 -23.24 24.21 18.86
C LYS A 950 -23.82 24.04 20.26
N ARG A 951 -25.06 24.48 20.50
CA ARG A 951 -25.73 24.31 21.82
C ARG A 951 -26.02 22.85 22.13
N LEU A 952 -26.29 22.04 21.11
CA LEU A 952 -26.47 20.59 21.21
C LEU A 952 -25.14 19.82 21.29
N GLY A 953 -24.00 20.51 21.28
CA GLY A 953 -22.68 19.88 21.44
C GLY A 953 -22.04 19.39 20.16
N PHE A 954 -22.64 19.66 18.99
CA PHE A 954 -22.01 19.33 17.71
C PHE A 954 -20.77 20.19 17.46
N VAL A 955 -19.79 19.59 16.78
CA VAL A 955 -18.63 20.29 16.24
C VAL A 955 -19.10 21.06 15.00
N VAL A 956 -18.85 22.37 14.97
CA VAL A 956 -19.23 23.22 13.82
C VAL A 956 -18.02 24.04 13.38
N LEU A 957 -17.56 23.80 12.16
CA LEU A 957 -16.45 24.47 11.51
C LEU A 957 -16.97 25.65 10.68
N GLU A 958 -16.38 26.83 10.87
CA GLU A 958 -16.71 28.04 10.13
C GLU A 958 -15.46 28.53 9.37
N PRO A 959 -15.09 27.90 8.24
CA PRO A 959 -13.83 28.18 7.53
C PRO A 959 -13.82 29.55 6.83
N SER A 960 -14.96 30.24 6.75
CA SER A 960 -15.19 31.46 5.98
C SER A 960 -14.14 32.55 6.19
N ASP A 961 -13.72 32.83 7.43
CA ASP A 961 -12.74 33.88 7.73
C ASP A 961 -11.35 33.52 7.22
N TRP A 962 -10.97 32.24 7.34
CA TRP A 962 -9.67 31.76 6.88
C TRP A 962 -9.61 31.72 5.35
N LEU A 963 -10.66 31.19 4.73
CA LEU A 963 -10.80 31.15 3.28
C LEU A 963 -10.82 32.55 2.67
N LEU A 964 -11.52 33.52 3.26
CA LEU A 964 -11.54 34.88 2.72
C LEU A 964 -10.12 35.46 2.61
N ARG A 965 -9.29 35.27 3.64
CA ARG A 965 -7.91 35.78 3.64
C ARG A 965 -7.10 35.19 2.49
N GLU A 966 -7.14 33.87 2.33
CA GLU A 966 -6.33 33.15 1.32
C GLU A 966 -6.87 33.39 -0.11
N LEU A 967 -8.19 33.42 -0.29
CA LEU A 967 -8.82 33.72 -1.58
C LEU A 967 -8.47 35.13 -2.07
N LEU A 968 -8.35 36.11 -1.15
CA LEU A 968 -7.95 37.48 -1.48
C LEU A 968 -6.46 37.62 -1.84
N SER A 969 -5.57 36.76 -1.32
CA SER A 969 -4.13 36.79 -1.64
C SER A 969 -3.81 36.09 -2.96
N GLU A 970 -4.45 34.95 -3.23
CA GLU A 970 -4.19 34.13 -4.41
C GLU A 970 -4.88 34.69 -5.67
N SER A 971 -5.97 35.45 -5.52
CA SER A 971 -6.63 36.13 -6.63
C SER A 971 -7.15 37.52 -6.24
N PRO A 972 -6.44 38.62 -6.59
CA PRO A 972 -6.95 39.97 -6.38
C PRO A 972 -8.17 40.33 -7.25
N TRP A 973 -8.68 39.40 -8.09
CA TRP A 973 -9.79 39.59 -9.03
C TRP A 973 -10.81 38.41 -9.08
N GLY A 974 -10.78 37.56 -8.05
CA GLY A 974 -11.70 36.45 -7.75
C GLY A 974 -12.01 35.41 -8.83
N SER A 975 -12.75 34.39 -8.39
CA SER A 975 -13.19 33.24 -9.19
C SER A 975 -13.98 33.72 -10.41
N GLN A 976 -13.38 33.67 -11.60
CA GLN A 976 -14.14 33.83 -12.84
C GLN A 976 -14.84 32.50 -13.16
N PRO A 977 -16.16 32.35 -12.89
CA PRO A 977 -16.91 31.28 -13.52
C PRO A 977 -16.79 31.46 -15.03
N TRP A 978 -16.54 30.36 -15.74
CA TRP A 978 -16.34 30.34 -17.20
C TRP A 978 -17.56 30.91 -17.96
N ALA A 979 -18.74 30.85 -17.34
CA ALA A 979 -19.99 31.37 -17.87
C ALA A 979 -20.65 32.36 -16.89
N SER A 980 -21.53 33.21 -17.42
CA SER A 980 -22.35 34.19 -16.66
C SER A 980 -23.35 33.57 -15.66
N GLY A 981 -23.26 32.27 -15.41
CA GLY A 981 -24.12 31.48 -14.53
C GLY A 981 -23.43 30.39 -13.71
N GLY A 982 -22.09 30.33 -13.62
CA GLY A 982 -21.39 29.41 -12.72
C GLY A 982 -21.46 29.86 -11.25
N HIS A 983 -21.63 28.90 -10.33
CA HIS A 983 -21.68 29.14 -8.87
C HIS A 983 -20.74 28.20 -8.08
N HIS A 984 -20.06 27.27 -8.75
CA HIS A 984 -19.17 26.31 -8.10
C HIS A 984 -17.75 26.85 -8.00
N GLY A 985 -16.98 26.35 -7.02
CA GLY A 985 -15.59 26.74 -6.87
C GLY A 985 -14.74 26.32 -8.07
N SER A 986 -13.71 27.10 -8.41
CA SER A 986 -12.62 26.63 -9.26
C SER A 986 -11.75 25.63 -8.51
N ALA A 987 -11.02 24.77 -9.23
CA ALA A 987 -10.15 23.73 -8.62
C ALA A 987 -9.25 24.26 -7.48
N TRP A 988 -8.55 25.38 -7.68
CA TRP A 988 -7.70 25.98 -6.64
C TRP A 988 -8.48 26.44 -5.38
N ALA A 989 -9.74 26.85 -5.52
CA ALA A 989 -10.57 27.27 -4.39
C ALA A 989 -11.05 26.03 -3.60
N ILE A 990 -11.31 24.93 -4.30
CA ILE A 990 -11.56 23.63 -3.68
C ILE A 990 -10.30 23.13 -2.95
N ASP A 991 -9.11 23.25 -3.53
CA ASP A 991 -7.84 22.91 -2.86
C ASP A 991 -7.64 23.68 -1.54
N LEU A 992 -7.86 24.99 -1.56
CA LEU A 992 -7.75 25.83 -0.35
C LEU A 992 -8.80 25.45 0.68
N THR A 993 -10.02 25.15 0.24
CA THR A 993 -11.11 24.71 1.12
C THR A 993 -10.80 23.38 1.78
N ALA A 994 -10.37 22.39 1.01
CA ALA A 994 -10.00 21.08 1.53
C ALA A 994 -8.88 21.19 2.58
N ARG A 995 -7.84 21.98 2.29
CA ARG A 995 -6.77 22.26 3.26
C ARG A 995 -7.27 22.92 4.53
N ALA A 996 -8.14 23.92 4.40
CA ALA A 996 -8.70 24.61 5.56
C ALA A 996 -9.56 23.68 6.41
N LEU A 997 -10.46 22.91 5.79
CA LEU A 997 -11.31 21.95 6.48
C LEU A 997 -10.50 20.82 7.12
N ALA A 998 -9.51 20.27 6.44
CA ALA A 998 -8.63 19.23 6.98
C ALA A 998 -7.89 19.75 8.22
N ALA A 999 -7.25 20.92 8.14
CA ALA A 999 -6.53 21.49 9.27
C ALA A 999 -7.44 21.82 10.47
N MET A 1000 -8.69 22.24 10.23
CA MET A 1000 -9.67 22.52 11.30
C MET A 1000 -10.29 21.26 11.91
N SER A 1001 -10.55 20.23 11.10
CA SER A 1001 -11.20 18.99 11.54
C SER A 1001 -10.22 17.98 12.13
N TYR A 1002 -8.96 17.97 11.66
CA TYR A 1002 -7.92 17.03 12.06
C TYR A 1002 -7.79 16.86 13.58
N PRO A 1003 -7.66 17.93 14.41
CA PRO A 1003 -7.44 17.74 15.85
C PRO A 1003 -8.59 16.98 16.53
N VAL A 1004 -9.82 17.25 16.10
CA VAL A 1004 -11.02 16.62 16.65
C VAL A 1004 -11.15 15.18 16.16
N ILE A 1005 -10.84 14.93 14.89
CA ILE A 1005 -10.86 13.57 14.32
C ILE A 1005 -9.77 12.70 14.94
N SER A 1006 -8.53 13.20 15.02
CA SER A 1006 -7.40 12.47 15.62
C SER A 1006 -7.68 12.10 17.08
N GLU A 1007 -8.13 13.05 17.90
CA GLU A 1007 -8.50 12.79 19.30
C GLU A 1007 -9.62 11.76 19.40
N PHE A 1008 -10.64 11.88 18.54
CA PHE A 1008 -11.77 10.96 18.53
C PHE A 1008 -11.38 9.53 18.13
N LEU A 1009 -10.49 9.35 17.15
CA LEU A 1009 -10.14 8.03 16.61
C LEU A 1009 -9.00 7.33 17.37
N ARG A 1010 -8.25 8.03 18.21
CA ARG A 1010 -6.98 7.57 18.80
C ARG A 1010 -7.00 6.15 19.38
N GLU A 1011 -8.01 5.81 20.18
CA GLU A 1011 -8.12 4.52 20.86
C GLU A 1011 -9.37 3.73 20.44
N ARG A 1012 -9.98 4.11 19.31
CA ARG A 1012 -11.18 3.45 18.81
C ARG A 1012 -10.83 2.42 17.74
N GLU A 1013 -11.57 1.33 17.71
CA GLU A 1013 -11.65 0.50 16.52
C GLU A 1013 -12.58 1.15 15.49
N PRO A 1014 -12.34 0.97 14.18
CA PRO A 1014 -13.26 1.40 13.15
C PRO A 1014 -14.67 0.92 13.42
N ALA A 1015 -15.67 1.80 13.29
CA ALA A 1015 -17.07 1.50 13.54
C ALA A 1015 -17.57 0.30 12.72
N ARG A 1016 -17.04 0.14 11.50
CA ARG A 1016 -17.32 -1.02 10.63
C ARG A 1016 -16.88 -2.37 11.21
N LEU A 1017 -15.97 -2.38 12.19
CA LEU A 1017 -15.47 -3.58 12.87
C LEU A 1017 -16.13 -3.78 14.25
N SER A 1018 -16.84 -2.78 14.77
CA SER A 1018 -17.44 -2.89 16.09
C SER A 1018 -18.60 -3.89 16.10
N GLU A 1019 -18.46 -4.95 16.88
CA GLU A 1019 -19.56 -5.84 17.29
C GLU A 1019 -20.46 -5.07 18.27
N ARG A 1020 -21.34 -4.22 17.76
CA ARG A 1020 -22.46 -3.73 18.56
C ARG A 1020 -23.70 -4.48 18.14
N ASP A 1021 -24.35 -5.12 19.11
CA ASP A 1021 -25.64 -5.78 18.99
C ASP A 1021 -26.63 -4.90 18.18
N PRO A 1022 -26.88 -5.24 16.90
CA PRO A 1022 -27.86 -4.57 16.04
C PRO A 1022 -29.22 -4.37 16.73
N SER A 1023 -29.60 -5.33 17.57
CA SER A 1023 -30.87 -5.38 18.30
C SER A 1023 -31.07 -4.18 19.24
N SER A 1024 -29.98 -3.54 19.69
CA SER A 1024 -29.97 -2.36 20.58
C SER A 1024 -30.32 -1.04 19.89
N PHE A 1025 -30.42 -1.03 18.55
CA PHE A 1025 -30.66 0.16 17.73
C PHE A 1025 -31.92 0.07 16.86
N ASP A 1026 -32.71 -1.00 17.00
CA ASP A 1026 -33.93 -1.23 16.23
C ASP A 1026 -35.19 -0.83 17.04
N ASP A 1027 -35.94 0.15 16.51
CA ASP A 1027 -37.22 0.64 17.05
C ASP A 1027 -38.42 -0.28 16.73
N GLY A 1028 -38.21 -1.37 15.98
CA GLY A 1028 -39.22 -2.38 15.67
C GLY A 1028 -39.50 -3.31 16.86
N ASP A 1029 -40.66 -3.97 16.84
CA ASP A 1029 -41.01 -4.95 17.86
C ASP A 1029 -40.01 -6.12 17.82
N PRO A 1030 -39.21 -6.36 18.89
CA PRO A 1030 -38.31 -7.50 18.94
C PRO A 1030 -39.06 -8.83 18.76
N GLY A 1031 -40.35 -8.86 19.12
CA GLY A 1031 -41.25 -10.00 18.91
C GLY A 1031 -41.64 -10.25 17.46
N GLU A 1032 -41.20 -9.46 16.47
CA GLU A 1032 -41.36 -9.72 15.04
C GLU A 1032 -40.08 -10.23 14.36
N ARG A 1033 -38.93 -10.19 15.08
CA ARG A 1033 -37.63 -10.60 14.53
C ARG A 1033 -37.56 -12.12 14.37
N LEU A 1034 -36.90 -12.56 13.31
CA LEU A 1034 -36.69 -13.98 13.03
C LEU A 1034 -35.76 -14.63 14.05
N LEU A 1035 -34.79 -13.89 14.61
CA LEU A 1035 -33.86 -14.39 15.62
C LEU A 1035 -34.59 -14.93 16.86
N ALA A 1036 -35.70 -14.31 17.27
CA ALA A 1036 -36.50 -14.76 18.41
C ALA A 1036 -37.11 -16.17 18.21
N ALA A 1037 -37.28 -16.62 16.96
CA ALA A 1037 -37.70 -18.00 16.67
C ALA A 1037 -36.60 -19.01 17.00
N PHE A 1038 -35.33 -18.63 16.82
CA PHE A 1038 -34.19 -19.45 17.22
C PHE A 1038 -34.02 -19.46 18.74
N GLU A 1039 -34.10 -18.31 19.42
CA GLU A 1039 -33.98 -18.22 20.88
C GLU A 1039 -34.95 -19.15 21.63
N GLY A 1040 -36.20 -19.27 21.15
CA GLY A 1040 -37.22 -20.17 21.72
C GLY A 1040 -36.95 -21.66 21.50
N THR A 1041 -36.04 -22.02 20.59
CA THR A 1041 -35.75 -23.39 20.16
C THR A 1041 -34.26 -23.77 20.30
N MET A 1042 -33.42 -22.83 20.74
CA MET A 1042 -31.95 -22.89 20.67
C MET A 1042 -31.36 -23.98 21.55
N ASP A 1043 -31.91 -24.18 22.76
CA ASP A 1043 -31.49 -25.25 23.68
C ASP A 1043 -31.76 -26.67 23.13
N ALA A 1044 -32.59 -26.79 22.09
CA ALA A 1044 -32.99 -28.06 21.52
C ALA A 1044 -32.35 -28.33 20.13
N ILE A 1045 -31.63 -27.36 19.57
CA ILE A 1045 -30.85 -27.53 18.35
C ILE A 1045 -29.41 -27.83 18.76
N ASP A 1046 -28.91 -29.01 18.38
CA ASP A 1046 -27.51 -29.38 18.61
C ASP A 1046 -26.60 -28.55 17.68
N GLN A 1047 -25.95 -27.53 18.23
CA GLN A 1047 -25.09 -26.61 17.46
C GLN A 1047 -23.85 -27.29 16.91
N GLU A 1048 -23.34 -28.35 17.57
CA GLU A 1048 -22.20 -29.12 17.04
C GLU A 1048 -22.60 -29.98 15.83
N ALA A 1049 -23.90 -30.21 15.63
CA ALA A 1049 -24.45 -30.93 14.49
C ALA A 1049 -24.82 -30.01 13.31
N LEU A 1050 -24.76 -28.68 13.47
CA LEU A 1050 -24.96 -27.75 12.36
C LEU A 1050 -23.76 -27.79 11.40
N LEU A 1051 -24.05 -27.60 10.12
CA LEU A 1051 -23.04 -27.64 9.08
C LEU A 1051 -22.32 -26.30 9.01
N GLY A 1052 -21.00 -26.32 8.85
CA GLY A 1052 -20.24 -25.11 8.53
C GLY A 1052 -20.66 -24.56 7.17
N VAL A 1053 -21.17 -23.33 7.15
CA VAL A 1053 -21.65 -22.69 5.91
C VAL A 1053 -20.59 -21.72 5.40
N SER A 1054 -19.96 -22.05 4.27
CA SER A 1054 -19.07 -21.12 3.60
C SER A 1054 -19.87 -20.06 2.83
N ALA A 1055 -19.50 -18.79 2.99
CA ALA A 1055 -20.08 -17.69 2.23
C ALA A 1055 -19.90 -17.84 0.71
N ALA A 1056 -18.94 -18.65 0.25
CA ALA A 1056 -18.70 -18.92 -1.17
C ALA A 1056 -19.87 -19.64 -1.86
N TYR A 1057 -20.69 -20.39 -1.12
CA TYR A 1057 -21.86 -21.12 -1.64
C TYR A 1057 -23.18 -20.41 -1.35
N MET A 1058 -23.12 -19.14 -0.95
CA MET A 1058 -24.29 -18.43 -0.43
C MET A 1058 -24.33 -16.99 -0.95
N GLN A 1059 -25.42 -16.65 -1.64
CA GLN A 1059 -25.71 -15.27 -2.04
C GLN A 1059 -26.83 -14.69 -1.19
N ARG A 1060 -26.68 -13.43 -0.77
CA ARG A 1060 -27.62 -12.77 0.14
C ARG A 1060 -27.94 -11.36 -0.29
N ALA A 1061 -29.19 -10.99 -0.16
CA ALA A 1061 -29.66 -9.62 -0.33
C ALA A 1061 -30.44 -9.19 0.91
N TYR A 1062 -30.09 -8.01 1.43
CA TYR A 1062 -30.75 -7.38 2.57
C TYR A 1062 -31.49 -6.15 2.07
N GLU A 1063 -32.81 -6.14 2.18
CA GLU A 1063 -33.64 -4.99 1.79
C GLU A 1063 -34.78 -4.83 2.79
N SER A 1064 -34.90 -3.66 3.41
CA SER A 1064 -36.06 -3.31 4.26
C SER A 1064 -36.42 -4.37 5.32
N ARG A 1065 -35.42 -4.91 6.05
CA ARG A 1065 -35.56 -6.00 7.06
C ARG A 1065 -35.98 -7.36 6.49
N GLN A 1066 -35.89 -7.54 5.18
CA GLN A 1066 -36.06 -8.82 4.50
C GLN A 1066 -34.71 -9.35 4.05
N VAL A 1067 -34.48 -10.64 4.28
CA VAL A 1067 -33.27 -11.33 3.84
C VAL A 1067 -33.63 -12.35 2.78
N ARG A 1068 -33.00 -12.27 1.62
CA ARG A 1068 -33.10 -13.31 0.59
C ARG A 1068 -31.80 -14.07 0.55
N ILE A 1069 -31.87 -15.39 0.62
CA ILE A 1069 -30.74 -16.29 0.73
C ILE A 1069 -30.85 -17.32 -0.40
N TYR A 1070 -29.83 -17.40 -1.23
CA TYR A 1070 -29.68 -18.46 -2.23
C TYR A 1070 -28.48 -19.30 -1.83
N VAL A 1071 -28.69 -20.61 -1.72
CA VAL A 1071 -27.68 -21.57 -1.25
C VAL A 1071 -27.39 -22.55 -2.37
N ASP A 1072 -26.14 -22.61 -2.76
CA ASP A 1072 -25.64 -23.63 -3.66
C ASP A 1072 -25.37 -24.93 -2.88
N LEU A 1073 -26.10 -25.99 -3.23
CA LEU A 1073 -25.96 -27.28 -2.59
C LEU A 1073 -24.66 -28.02 -2.93
N SER A 1074 -23.87 -27.56 -3.91
CA SER A 1074 -22.52 -28.11 -4.18
C SER A 1074 -21.59 -28.01 -2.98
N GLY A 1075 -21.77 -27.01 -2.12
CA GLY A 1075 -21.03 -26.89 -0.86
C GLY A 1075 -21.32 -28.01 0.16
N PHE A 1076 -22.29 -28.89 -0.13
CA PHE A 1076 -22.79 -29.92 0.76
C PHE A 1076 -22.88 -31.30 0.08
N GLU A 1077 -21.87 -31.70 -0.72
CA GLU A 1077 -21.89 -32.94 -1.51
C GLU A 1077 -22.05 -34.23 -0.70
N ALA A 1078 -21.67 -34.23 0.58
CA ALA A 1078 -21.73 -35.40 1.45
C ALA A 1078 -23.16 -35.81 1.88
N LEU A 1079 -24.18 -35.00 1.53
CA LEU A 1079 -25.58 -35.22 1.94
C LEU A 1079 -26.40 -35.84 0.80
N GLY A 1080 -27.22 -36.84 1.13
CA GLY A 1080 -28.05 -37.60 0.19
C GLY A 1080 -29.32 -36.90 -0.31
N ARG A 1081 -29.48 -35.59 -0.04
CA ARG A 1081 -30.62 -34.73 -0.45
C ARG A 1081 -31.98 -35.22 0.00
N SER A 1082 -32.04 -36.01 1.06
CA SER A 1082 -33.30 -36.28 1.73
C SER A 1082 -33.89 -34.97 2.28
N GLU A 1083 -35.22 -34.94 2.44
CA GLU A 1083 -35.92 -33.77 2.99
C GLU A 1083 -35.30 -33.31 4.33
N ARG A 1084 -34.88 -34.26 5.17
CA ARG A 1084 -34.22 -34.01 6.46
C ARG A 1084 -32.84 -33.37 6.32
N GLU A 1085 -32.05 -33.78 5.33
CA GLU A 1085 -30.72 -33.20 5.09
C GLU A 1085 -30.82 -31.80 4.49
N LEU A 1086 -31.83 -31.55 3.64
CA LEU A 1086 -32.12 -30.21 3.11
C LEU A 1086 -32.60 -29.26 4.21
N GLU A 1087 -33.43 -29.76 5.14
CA GLU A 1087 -33.82 -28.98 6.32
C GLU A 1087 -32.62 -28.68 7.24
N LEU A 1088 -31.68 -29.62 7.42
CA LEU A 1088 -30.43 -29.36 8.16
C LEU A 1088 -29.60 -28.24 7.49
N VAL A 1089 -29.45 -28.27 6.16
CA VAL A 1089 -28.76 -27.20 5.41
C VAL A 1089 -29.49 -25.87 5.59
N ALA A 1090 -30.82 -25.85 5.44
CA ALA A 1090 -31.61 -24.64 5.60
C ALA A 1090 -31.50 -24.05 7.02
N VAL A 1091 -31.56 -24.90 8.06
CA VAL A 1091 -31.40 -24.46 9.46
C VAL A 1091 -29.98 -23.96 9.71
N SER A 1092 -28.95 -24.63 9.19
CA SER A 1092 -27.54 -24.20 9.34
C SER A 1092 -27.29 -22.85 8.68
N VAL A 1093 -27.85 -22.64 7.48
CA VAL A 1093 -27.75 -21.37 6.75
C VAL A 1093 -28.54 -20.27 7.43
N LEU A 1094 -29.78 -20.53 7.84
CA LEU A 1094 -30.59 -19.55 8.55
C LEU A 1094 -29.94 -19.16 9.89
N TYR A 1095 -29.30 -20.11 10.58
CA TYR A 1095 -28.51 -19.82 11.77
C TYR A 1095 -27.32 -18.91 11.43
N ALA A 1096 -26.47 -19.29 10.46
CA ALA A 1096 -25.31 -18.49 10.06
C ALA A 1096 -25.69 -17.08 9.58
N VAL A 1097 -26.83 -16.93 8.90
CA VAL A 1097 -27.27 -15.65 8.36
C VAL A 1097 -27.96 -14.78 9.41
N LEU A 1098 -28.81 -15.35 10.26
CA LEU A 1098 -29.63 -14.59 11.19
C LEU A 1098 -28.99 -14.41 12.57
N VAL A 1099 -28.02 -15.26 12.93
CA VAL A 1099 -27.34 -15.26 14.24
C VAL A 1099 -25.91 -14.72 14.12
N ASP A 1100 -25.16 -15.11 13.09
CA ASP A 1100 -23.73 -14.75 13.00
C ASP A 1100 -23.47 -13.44 12.21
N GLU A 1101 -24.50 -12.84 11.60
CA GLU A 1101 -24.36 -11.59 10.83
C GLU A 1101 -25.15 -10.40 11.40
N VAL A 1102 -24.47 -9.25 11.47
CA VAL A 1102 -24.99 -7.95 11.96
C VAL A 1102 -26.32 -7.55 11.29
N TYR A 1103 -26.51 -7.85 10.00
CA TYR A 1103 -27.74 -7.47 9.28
C TYR A 1103 -28.86 -8.50 9.39
N GLY A 1104 -28.54 -9.75 9.76
CA GLY A 1104 -29.50 -10.83 9.93
C GLY A 1104 -30.32 -10.73 11.21
N GLU A 1105 -29.73 -10.20 12.28
CA GLU A 1105 -30.41 -10.01 13.56
C GLU A 1105 -31.63 -9.07 13.48
N LEU A 1106 -31.63 -8.16 12.49
CA LEU A 1106 -32.70 -7.19 12.25
C LEU A 1106 -33.80 -7.71 11.30
N ALA A 1107 -33.66 -8.94 10.79
CA ALA A 1107 -34.58 -9.50 9.83
C ALA A 1107 -35.93 -9.83 10.46
N THR A 1108 -37.02 -9.38 9.82
CA THR A 1108 -38.39 -9.75 10.17
C THR A 1108 -39.01 -10.74 9.18
N ALA A 1109 -38.36 -10.91 8.02
CA ALA A 1109 -38.69 -11.94 7.06
C ALA A 1109 -37.44 -12.49 6.35
N ALA A 1110 -37.46 -13.77 6.00
CA ALA A 1110 -36.40 -14.42 5.25
C ALA A 1110 -36.99 -15.30 4.15
N SER A 1111 -36.32 -15.38 3.01
CA SER A 1111 -36.57 -16.41 2.00
C SER A 1111 -35.27 -17.14 1.71
N ILE A 1112 -35.32 -18.45 1.73
CA ILE A 1112 -34.18 -19.30 1.45
C ILE A 1112 -34.53 -20.27 0.33
N GLU A 1113 -33.65 -20.34 -0.66
CA GLU A 1113 -33.72 -21.26 -1.78
C GLU A 1113 -32.44 -22.11 -1.81
N LEU A 1114 -32.60 -23.42 -1.67
CA LEU A 1114 -31.52 -24.40 -1.87
C LEU A 1114 -31.57 -24.84 -3.32
N LEU A 1115 -30.50 -24.51 -4.03
CA LEU A 1115 -30.37 -24.68 -5.46
C LEU A 1115 -29.45 -25.88 -5.72
N GLU A 1116 -29.92 -26.82 -6.53
CA GLU A 1116 -29.04 -27.75 -7.23
C GLU A 1116 -28.86 -27.27 -8.65
N PHE A 1117 -27.61 -27.22 -9.06
CA PHE A 1117 -27.27 -26.94 -10.43
C PHE A 1117 -26.98 -28.27 -11.13
N ALA A 1118 -27.70 -28.58 -12.20
CA ALA A 1118 -27.47 -29.83 -12.93
C ALA A 1118 -26.20 -29.81 -13.78
N ASN A 1119 -25.52 -28.66 -13.83
CA ASN A 1119 -24.39 -28.41 -14.70
C ASN A 1119 -23.34 -27.54 -13.98
N TYR A 1120 -22.64 -28.15 -13.02
CA TYR A 1120 -21.39 -27.60 -12.47
C TYR A 1120 -20.25 -28.01 -13.41
N ASP A 1121 -19.89 -27.14 -14.35
CA ASP A 1121 -18.49 -27.10 -14.76
C ASP A 1121 -17.72 -26.20 -13.78
N GLU A 1122 -16.40 -26.29 -13.76
CA GLU A 1122 -15.49 -25.64 -12.79
C GLU A 1122 -15.53 -24.08 -12.82
N TYR A 1123 -16.53 -23.52 -13.51
CA TYR A 1123 -16.54 -22.28 -14.26
C TYR A 1123 -17.92 -21.60 -14.36
N GLY A 1124 -18.97 -22.20 -13.79
CA GLY A 1124 -20.25 -21.53 -13.61
C GLY A 1124 -21.12 -21.36 -14.87
N ALA A 1125 -20.73 -21.88 -16.03
CA ALA A 1125 -21.44 -21.62 -17.29
C ALA A 1125 -22.68 -22.51 -17.45
N GLY A 1126 -23.87 -21.88 -17.53
CA GLY A 1126 -25.16 -22.58 -17.53
C GLY A 1126 -25.64 -23.01 -16.15
N VAL A 1127 -24.95 -22.58 -15.08
CA VAL A 1127 -25.39 -22.74 -13.69
C VAL A 1127 -26.74 -22.05 -13.49
N LEU A 1128 -26.90 -20.78 -13.87
CA LEU A 1128 -28.18 -20.07 -13.71
C LEU A 1128 -29.36 -20.71 -14.47
N ASP A 1129 -29.12 -21.24 -15.68
CA ASP A 1129 -30.15 -21.92 -16.49
C ASP A 1129 -30.44 -23.36 -16.03
N SER A 1130 -29.51 -23.98 -15.29
CA SER A 1130 -29.66 -25.31 -14.69
C SER A 1130 -30.02 -25.27 -13.21
N ALA A 1131 -30.20 -24.06 -12.67
CA ALA A 1131 -30.61 -23.80 -11.30
C ALA A 1131 -32.00 -24.37 -11.06
N SER A 1132 -32.06 -25.44 -10.28
CA SER A 1132 -33.31 -26.00 -9.80
C SER A 1132 -33.40 -25.80 -8.31
N ALA A 1133 -34.39 -25.02 -7.87
CA ALA A 1133 -34.74 -24.94 -6.46
C ALA A 1133 -35.31 -26.29 -6.04
N VAL A 1134 -34.48 -27.11 -5.40
CA VAL A 1134 -34.90 -28.40 -4.83
C VAL A 1134 -35.60 -28.21 -3.49
N TRP A 1135 -35.38 -27.07 -2.85
CA TRP A 1135 -36.07 -26.66 -1.64
C TRP A 1135 -36.17 -25.14 -1.58
N SER A 1136 -37.33 -24.60 -1.27
CA SER A 1136 -37.55 -23.16 -1.13
C SER A 1136 -38.58 -22.91 -0.05
N ARG A 1137 -38.29 -21.95 0.83
CA ARG A 1137 -39.23 -21.55 1.87
C ARG A 1137 -39.04 -20.09 2.25
N SER A 1138 -40.16 -19.44 2.54
CA SER A 1138 -40.18 -18.11 3.14
C SER A 1138 -40.66 -18.21 4.57
N PHE A 1139 -40.12 -17.34 5.39
CA PHE A 1139 -40.26 -17.33 6.83
C PHE A 1139 -40.62 -15.93 7.31
N ASP A 1140 -41.71 -15.85 8.04
CA ASP A 1140 -41.91 -14.88 9.11
C ASP A 1140 -41.56 -15.57 10.45
N ARG A 1141 -41.61 -14.83 11.57
CA ARG A 1141 -41.24 -15.39 12.88
C ARG A 1141 -42.03 -16.66 13.23
N ALA A 1142 -43.35 -16.64 13.06
CA ALA A 1142 -44.21 -17.74 13.47
C ALA A 1142 -43.99 -19.00 12.62
N SER A 1143 -43.82 -18.83 11.31
CA SER A 1143 -43.53 -19.94 10.39
C SER A 1143 -42.11 -20.49 10.58
N LEU A 1144 -41.13 -19.65 10.94
CA LEU A 1144 -39.79 -20.09 11.30
C LEU A 1144 -39.80 -20.89 12.60
N GLU A 1145 -40.49 -20.40 13.63
CA GLU A 1145 -40.59 -21.08 14.93
C GLU A 1145 -41.24 -22.46 14.78
N GLN A 1146 -42.33 -22.55 14.00
CA GLN A 1146 -42.97 -23.83 13.69
C GLN A 1146 -42.05 -24.77 12.89
N PHE A 1147 -41.25 -24.23 11.97
CA PHE A 1147 -40.29 -25.00 11.19
C PHE A 1147 -39.18 -25.59 12.08
N LEU A 1148 -38.58 -24.76 12.95
CA LEU A 1148 -37.52 -25.18 13.87
C LEU A 1148 -38.03 -26.22 14.87
N GLN A 1149 -39.24 -26.05 15.42
CA GLN A 1149 -39.86 -27.04 16.29
C GLN A 1149 -40.11 -28.38 15.58
N GLY A 1150 -40.56 -28.33 14.32
CA GLY A 1150 -40.73 -29.51 13.48
C GLY A 1150 -39.41 -30.24 13.23
N TYR A 1151 -38.36 -29.49 12.91
CA TYR A 1151 -37.01 -30.01 12.70
C TYR A 1151 -36.45 -30.70 13.95
N VAL A 1152 -36.57 -30.07 15.12
CA VAL A 1152 -36.12 -30.63 16.40
C VAL A 1152 -36.92 -31.90 16.77
N ALA A 1153 -38.24 -31.88 16.61
CA ALA A 1153 -39.09 -33.03 16.90
C ALA A 1153 -38.76 -34.24 16.00
N ALA A 1154 -38.39 -33.99 14.74
CA ALA A 1154 -37.90 -35.02 13.83
C ALA A 1154 -36.49 -35.51 14.20
N SER A 1155 -35.64 -34.63 14.74
CA SER A 1155 -34.25 -34.92 15.13
C SER A 1155 -34.11 -35.80 16.37
N GLY A 1156 -35.10 -35.79 17.27
CA GLY A 1156 -35.10 -36.56 18.53
C GLY A 1156 -35.69 -37.99 18.51
N GLY A 1157 -35.82 -38.64 17.35
CA GLY A 1157 -36.28 -40.04 17.25
C GLY A 1157 -35.12 -41.04 17.04
N PRO A 1158 -35.09 -42.19 17.73
CA PRO A 1158 -33.93 -43.09 17.68
C PRO A 1158 -33.90 -43.93 16.40
N GLU A 1159 -32.81 -43.85 15.65
CA GLU A 1159 -32.07 -44.99 15.08
C GLU A 1159 -30.62 -44.63 14.77
#